data_AF-A0A964YF76-F1
#
_entry.id   AF-A0A964YF76-F1
#
_cell.length_a   1.000
_cell.length_b   1.000
_cell.length_c   1.000
_cell.angle_alpha   90.00
_cell.angle_beta   90.00
_cell.angle_gamma   90.00
#
_symmetry.space_group_name_H-M   'P 1'
#
loop_
_entity.id
_entity.type
_entity.pdbx_description
1 polymer ?
#
loop_
_entity_poly.entity_id
_entity_poly.type
_entity_poly.pdbx_seq_one_letter_code
_entity_poly.pdbx_strand_id
1 'polypeptide(L)'
;DLAINLPSQFSGFINSAGHLHLGFPLGDATKITGQIQALGISGNVKEELRADRYADPLLVPGTFLGSLRLTGDPAAPPAAYAGIPGAVGDFPAIDVDGIAGFALRTDHGDIGPVSANAFAATFVAEADAGSVGFLDASDGEFAGHVRAQGDIAGLRTVLDVTGTLVSEEGDVGPVSVAVGGFAGFIRAAGDVGAVRVFAEVTGLGGGGGGVPTVAIQAGGSIASVESVSLGIDALLQAGDSIGAVTATGNILAGLLAVSGSIDSITSHAGFIACPSIQAGGDVGPIAAHGGILDTSIVAGGDVGMINVRVGLVQLLAIRAGDGIAGITIVDGSLETSSLVAGGDIGRVEAFGSIAAYGISDVSLVAETGAIGEVIGRTHTGNGIEKLKLDAGTSIGLVRGVSYGEYGSLLGFGIVDTNAVAASIGTVLGIASGGTAIKTSTFITRTALDASGNALRTNAIGSVTGRGWRGGLDTVTVVAHGDIGTISGVADSSGSGISGGSFDSHYGKIGAIVGVGGPGANGHGLDATRFQATDLQFGGIGRVTATASAGGGNAISDTKLLAGGTGIGPVRATVHGGVDGNGMVGGEIRSFAGPITSVDVIVRSTEGRGIVDGKIQASGDIGALRVTTLAKAAIDKGEFTSRGTFGAIRAEAQKGGVAISGATFQALGRIADPADPATWNADPLGNFGTVTAIAGGTAAADRAIDGATFEAIGGFGKILATSRGGEAIKGSTFTADSDGNDVGSMVAIEAINTGRQRASSAGIVDSTFTAAGIGPIMSRITTIEGGVAIKASTFTATTAIYDGFGNFDDTGAIGAITVTSAASEYGGIVESTFAAGAAGRIVAVAVTSASGIGIIDSEFSATRADVDQNL
;
A
#
# COMPACT_ATOMS: atom_id res chain seq x y z
N ASP A 1 -79.07 27.03 -16.96
CA ASP A 1 -78.09 27.34 -18.00
C ASP A 1 -78.23 28.77 -18.46
N LEU A 2 -77.12 29.49 -18.46
CA LEU A 2 -77.02 30.86 -18.94
C LEU A 2 -75.94 30.88 -20.02
N ALA A 3 -76.27 31.29 -21.24
CA ALA A 3 -75.29 31.49 -22.30
C ALA A 3 -75.01 32.98 -22.43
N ILE A 4 -73.77 33.41 -22.21
CA ILE A 4 -73.37 34.81 -22.34
C ILE A 4 -72.24 34.92 -23.35
N ASN A 5 -72.49 35.69 -24.40
CA ASN A 5 -71.42 36.28 -25.21
C ASN A 5 -71.07 37.63 -24.61
N LEU A 6 -69.84 37.80 -24.15
CA LEU A 6 -69.41 39.07 -23.57
C LEU A 6 -69.23 40.11 -24.67
N PRO A 7 -69.75 41.34 -24.50
CA PRO A 7 -69.40 42.44 -25.40
C PRO A 7 -67.91 42.76 -25.25
N SER A 8 -67.30 43.26 -26.32
CA SER A 8 -65.89 43.61 -26.39
C SER A 8 -65.44 44.76 -25.48
N GLN A 9 -66.24 45.18 -24.48
CA GLN A 9 -65.94 46.23 -23.49
C GLN A 9 -66.49 45.90 -22.10
N PHE A 10 -66.66 44.62 -21.77
CA PHE A 10 -67.18 44.22 -20.46
C PHE A 10 -66.19 44.54 -19.33
N SER A 11 -66.60 45.35 -18.35
CA SER A 11 -65.87 45.51 -17.09
C SER A 11 -66.85 45.35 -15.94
N GLY A 12 -66.64 44.35 -15.08
CA GLY A 12 -67.54 44.09 -13.95
C GLY A 12 -67.48 42.66 -13.42
N PHE A 13 -68.55 42.24 -12.74
CA PHE A 13 -68.69 40.90 -12.18
C PHE A 13 -69.87 40.18 -12.83
N ILE A 14 -69.67 38.94 -13.27
CA ILE A 14 -70.76 38.03 -13.62
C ILE A 14 -70.82 36.96 -12.57
N ASN A 15 -71.99 36.77 -11.96
CA ASN A 15 -72.24 35.69 -11.03
C ASN A 15 -73.44 34.90 -11.52
N SER A 16 -73.20 33.65 -11.91
CA SER A 16 -74.23 32.69 -12.32
C SER A 16 -74.45 31.68 -11.22
N ALA A 17 -75.69 31.55 -10.75
CA ALA A 17 -76.09 30.50 -9.80
C ALA A 17 -76.27 29.12 -10.48
N GLY A 18 -75.89 28.97 -11.75
CA GLY A 18 -75.97 27.72 -12.52
C GLY A 18 -74.81 27.60 -13.52
N HIS A 19 -74.90 26.65 -14.44
CA HIS A 19 -73.89 26.47 -15.48
C HIS A 19 -73.90 27.63 -16.49
N LEU A 20 -72.71 28.14 -16.82
CA LEU A 20 -72.47 29.26 -17.73
C LEU A 20 -71.79 28.74 -19.01
N HIS A 21 -72.46 28.84 -20.16
CA HIS A 21 -71.80 28.68 -21.45
C HIS A 21 -71.15 30.00 -21.82
N LEU A 22 -69.82 30.05 -21.73
CA LEU A 22 -69.06 31.27 -21.92
C LEU A 22 -68.48 31.33 -23.32
N GLY A 23 -68.90 32.34 -24.08
CA GLY A 23 -68.38 32.62 -25.41
C GLY A 23 -67.65 33.95 -25.47
N PHE A 24 -66.41 33.91 -25.91
CA PHE A 24 -65.71 35.12 -26.35
C PHE A 24 -65.92 35.27 -27.85
N PRO A 25 -66.44 36.42 -28.34
CA PRO A 25 -66.39 36.70 -29.77
C PRO A 25 -64.91 36.72 -30.20
N LEU A 26 -64.57 36.02 -31.28
CA LEU A 26 -63.22 35.75 -31.81
C LEU A 26 -62.38 37.01 -32.17
N GLY A 27 -62.19 37.95 -31.25
CA GLY A 27 -61.49 39.21 -31.44
C GLY A 27 -60.84 39.72 -30.14
N ASP A 28 -60.32 40.96 -30.20
CA ASP A 28 -59.62 41.63 -29.11
C ASP A 28 -60.48 41.75 -27.83
N ALA A 29 -60.09 41.03 -26.79
CA ALA A 29 -60.72 41.01 -25.47
C ALA A 29 -59.96 41.87 -24.43
N THR A 30 -59.04 42.74 -24.85
CA THR A 30 -58.28 43.64 -23.93
C THR A 30 -59.16 44.48 -23.02
N LYS A 31 -60.42 44.67 -23.40
CA LYS A 31 -61.41 45.44 -22.64
C LYS A 31 -62.41 44.56 -21.89
N ILE A 32 -62.22 43.24 -21.88
CA ILE A 32 -62.96 42.30 -21.04
C ILE A 32 -62.15 42.12 -19.75
N THR A 33 -62.59 42.80 -18.69
CA THR A 33 -61.90 42.82 -17.39
C THR A 33 -62.87 42.47 -16.26
N GLY A 34 -62.37 41.75 -15.25
CA GLY A 34 -63.14 41.41 -14.05
C GLY A 34 -63.33 39.92 -13.80
N GLN A 35 -64.18 39.58 -12.82
CA GLN A 35 -64.35 38.22 -12.33
C GLN A 35 -65.67 37.62 -12.83
N ILE A 36 -65.59 36.42 -13.39
CA ILE A 36 -66.73 35.60 -13.81
C ILE A 36 -66.80 34.41 -12.86
N GLN A 37 -67.92 34.29 -12.15
CA GLN A 37 -68.19 33.23 -11.20
C GLN A 37 -69.43 32.43 -11.64
N ALA A 38 -69.34 31.10 -11.60
CA ALA A 38 -70.47 30.21 -11.91
C ALA A 38 -70.43 28.91 -11.09
N LEU A 39 -71.49 28.08 -11.19
CA LEU A 39 -71.44 26.70 -10.69
C LEU A 39 -70.65 25.77 -11.62
N GLY A 40 -70.66 26.03 -12.92
CA GLY A 40 -69.87 25.33 -13.94
C GLY A 40 -69.72 26.24 -15.16
N ILE A 41 -68.66 26.05 -15.96
CA ILE A 41 -68.39 26.83 -17.17
C ILE A 41 -68.01 25.88 -18.30
N SER A 42 -68.59 26.05 -19.50
CA SER A 42 -68.15 25.34 -20.70
C SER A 42 -67.95 26.28 -21.89
N GLY A 43 -67.30 25.77 -22.94
CA GLY A 43 -67.17 26.43 -24.23
C GLY A 43 -68.50 26.66 -24.95
N ASN A 44 -68.48 27.55 -25.94
CA ASN A 44 -69.67 28.02 -26.65
C ASN A 44 -69.89 27.24 -27.96
N VAL A 45 -70.89 26.36 -28.01
CA VAL A 45 -71.39 25.79 -29.28
C VAL A 45 -72.89 26.03 -29.42
N LYS A 46 -73.30 26.42 -30.62
CA LYS A 46 -74.59 27.05 -30.97
C LYS A 46 -75.78 26.10 -31.15
N GLU A 47 -75.68 24.83 -30.75
CA GLU A 47 -76.76 23.84 -30.93
C GLU A 47 -77.37 23.45 -29.58
N GLU A 48 -78.66 23.09 -29.49
CA GLU A 48 -79.41 23.15 -28.22
C GLU A 48 -79.61 21.87 -27.39
N LEU A 49 -79.44 20.62 -27.85
CA LEU A 49 -79.53 19.44 -26.93
C LEU A 49 -78.53 18.27 -27.16
N ARG A 50 -77.34 18.28 -26.56
CA ARG A 50 -76.51 17.07 -26.33
C ARG A 50 -75.83 17.13 -24.95
N ALA A 51 -75.74 15.98 -24.28
CA ALA A 51 -75.20 15.85 -22.93
C ALA A 51 -73.66 15.88 -22.85
N ASP A 52 -72.96 15.81 -24.00
CA ASP A 52 -71.50 15.86 -24.13
C ASP A 52 -70.90 17.29 -24.07
N ARG A 53 -71.74 18.34 -24.17
CA ARG A 53 -71.31 19.75 -24.31
C ARG A 53 -70.62 20.37 -23.11
N TYR A 54 -70.80 19.79 -21.93
CA TYR A 54 -70.15 20.27 -20.71
C TYR A 54 -68.65 19.94 -20.69
N ALA A 55 -68.18 19.09 -21.61
CA ALA A 55 -66.77 18.81 -21.84
C ALA A 55 -66.15 19.62 -22.99
N ASP A 56 -66.93 20.48 -23.68
CA ASP A 56 -66.41 21.27 -24.79
C ASP A 56 -65.32 22.25 -24.31
N PRO A 57 -64.18 22.35 -25.03
CA PRO A 57 -63.09 23.23 -24.63
C PRO A 57 -63.53 24.69 -24.49
N LEU A 58 -63.05 25.34 -23.44
CA LEU A 58 -63.25 26.76 -23.21
C LEU A 58 -62.17 27.55 -23.96
N LEU A 59 -62.56 28.25 -25.01
CA LEU A 59 -61.66 29.14 -25.76
C LEU A 59 -61.59 30.51 -25.06
N VAL A 60 -60.41 30.93 -24.60
CA VAL A 60 -60.19 32.22 -23.93
C VAL A 60 -59.20 33.07 -24.73
N PRO A 61 -59.49 34.32 -25.10
CA PRO A 61 -58.51 35.19 -25.72
C PRO A 61 -57.39 35.55 -24.73
N GLY A 62 -56.12 35.51 -25.13
CA GLY A 62 -54.98 35.88 -24.28
C GLY A 62 -54.95 37.36 -23.86
N THR A 63 -55.84 38.18 -24.42
CA THR A 63 -56.07 39.57 -24.01
C THR A 63 -57.06 39.72 -22.86
N PHE A 64 -57.66 38.64 -22.37
CA PHE A 64 -58.54 38.66 -21.20
C PHE A 64 -57.75 38.98 -19.93
N LEU A 65 -58.14 40.05 -19.23
CA LEU A 65 -57.49 40.53 -18.00
C LEU A 65 -58.48 40.41 -16.83
N GLY A 66 -58.74 39.17 -16.40
CA GLY A 66 -59.75 38.87 -15.38
C GLY A 66 -59.53 37.55 -14.65
N SER A 67 -60.59 37.02 -14.06
CA SER A 67 -60.56 35.70 -13.41
C SER A 67 -61.84 34.91 -13.68
N LEU A 68 -61.70 33.60 -13.83
CA LEU A 68 -62.80 32.64 -13.92
C LEU A 68 -62.82 31.83 -12.64
N ARG A 69 -63.97 31.77 -11.96
CA ARG A 69 -64.14 31.02 -10.71
C ARG A 69 -65.33 30.07 -10.77
N LEU A 70 -65.10 28.81 -10.44
CA LEU A 70 -66.13 27.81 -10.22
C LEU A 70 -66.35 27.58 -8.72
N THR A 71 -67.62 27.55 -8.33
CA THR A 71 -68.03 27.33 -6.92
C THR A 71 -68.96 26.13 -6.76
N GLY A 72 -69.30 25.46 -7.85
CA GLY A 72 -70.09 24.23 -7.81
C GLY A 72 -69.28 23.06 -7.27
N ASP A 73 -69.98 22.14 -6.60
CA ASP A 73 -69.42 20.88 -6.11
C ASP A 73 -69.75 19.76 -7.12
N PRO A 74 -68.76 19.15 -7.79
CA PRO A 74 -68.98 18.04 -8.71
C PRO A 74 -69.56 16.79 -8.02
N ALA A 75 -69.30 16.60 -6.72
CA ALA A 75 -69.78 15.46 -5.93
C ALA A 75 -71.23 15.66 -5.46
N ALA A 76 -71.69 16.90 -5.36
CA ALA A 76 -73.05 17.27 -4.99
C ALA A 76 -73.70 18.20 -6.02
N PRO A 77 -73.83 17.76 -7.29
CA PRO A 77 -74.38 18.61 -8.33
C PRO A 77 -75.86 18.92 -8.01
N PRO A 78 -76.35 20.14 -8.28
CA PRO A 78 -77.77 20.42 -8.21
C PRO A 78 -78.56 19.41 -9.05
N ALA A 79 -79.80 19.08 -8.64
CA ALA A 79 -80.61 18.05 -9.31
C ALA A 79 -80.75 18.23 -10.83
N ALA A 80 -80.63 19.46 -11.33
CA ALA A 80 -80.64 19.78 -12.77
C ALA A 80 -79.42 19.27 -13.55
N TYR A 81 -78.32 18.96 -12.86
CA TYR A 81 -77.02 18.55 -13.43
C TYR A 81 -76.55 17.17 -12.92
N ALA A 82 -77.36 16.48 -12.13
CA ALA A 82 -77.01 15.16 -11.60
C ALA A 82 -76.79 14.15 -12.75
N GLY A 83 -75.61 13.52 -12.77
CA GLY A 83 -75.22 12.55 -13.79
C GLY A 83 -74.74 13.15 -15.11
N ILE A 84 -74.49 14.48 -15.16
CA ILE A 84 -73.91 15.16 -16.31
C ILE A 84 -72.45 15.52 -16.00
N PRO A 85 -71.46 14.75 -16.52
CA PRO A 85 -70.04 15.00 -16.25
C PRO A 85 -69.59 16.41 -16.69
N GLY A 86 -68.77 17.09 -15.89
CA GLY A 86 -68.22 18.41 -16.19
C GLY A 86 -69.22 19.58 -16.10
N ALA A 87 -70.49 19.31 -15.79
CA ALA A 87 -71.52 20.36 -15.74
C ALA A 87 -71.44 21.26 -14.49
N VAL A 88 -70.67 20.88 -13.47
CA VAL A 88 -70.57 21.57 -12.19
C VAL A 88 -69.16 21.37 -11.63
N GLY A 89 -68.54 22.45 -11.15
CA GLY A 89 -67.29 22.45 -10.38
C GLY A 89 -66.00 22.25 -11.19
N ASP A 90 -66.05 21.48 -12.27
CA ASP A 90 -64.88 21.22 -13.12
C ASP A 90 -64.78 22.23 -14.27
N PHE A 91 -63.56 22.69 -14.56
CA PHE A 91 -63.28 23.32 -15.85
C PHE A 91 -63.03 22.24 -16.91
N PRO A 92 -63.55 22.41 -18.14
CA PRO A 92 -63.15 21.58 -19.28
C PRO A 92 -61.69 21.88 -19.67
N ALA A 93 -61.22 21.30 -20.77
CA ALA A 93 -59.99 21.77 -21.41
C ALA A 93 -60.10 23.27 -21.76
N ILE A 94 -59.00 24.01 -21.63
CA ILE A 94 -58.95 25.46 -21.86
C ILE A 94 -57.89 25.73 -22.91
N ASP A 95 -58.30 26.37 -24.01
CA ASP A 95 -57.37 26.83 -25.05
C ASP A 95 -57.32 28.36 -25.04
N VAL A 96 -56.13 28.90 -24.81
CA VAL A 96 -55.87 30.34 -24.79
C VAL A 96 -55.25 30.77 -26.11
N ASP A 97 -55.94 31.66 -26.83
CA ASP A 97 -55.39 32.29 -28.03
C ASP A 97 -54.44 33.44 -27.62
N GLY A 98 -53.18 33.10 -27.35
CA GLY A 98 -52.13 34.03 -26.93
C GLY A 98 -51.54 33.72 -25.55
N ILE A 99 -51.11 34.77 -24.84
CA ILE A 99 -50.49 34.64 -23.51
C ILE A 99 -51.60 34.54 -22.46
N ALA A 100 -51.59 33.50 -21.63
CA ALA A 100 -52.46 33.39 -20.48
C ALA A 100 -51.96 34.31 -19.35
N GLY A 101 -52.72 35.36 -19.05
CA GLY A 101 -52.41 36.35 -18.01
C GLY A 101 -53.51 36.54 -16.96
N PHE A 102 -54.40 35.57 -16.83
CA PHE A 102 -55.62 35.61 -16.02
C PHE A 102 -55.64 34.49 -14.96
N ALA A 103 -56.62 34.52 -14.06
CA ALA A 103 -56.77 33.50 -13.02
C ALA A 103 -57.89 32.50 -13.32
N LEU A 104 -57.64 31.22 -13.02
CA LEU A 104 -58.59 30.11 -12.98
C LEU A 104 -58.68 29.62 -11.55
N ARG A 105 -59.88 29.50 -11.01
CA ARG A 105 -60.07 28.98 -9.66
C ARG A 105 -61.30 28.09 -9.55
N THR A 106 -61.16 26.94 -8.89
CA THR A 106 -62.31 26.11 -8.52
C THR A 106 -62.19 25.73 -7.05
N ASP A 107 -63.32 25.81 -6.34
CA ASP A 107 -63.37 25.53 -4.91
C ASP A 107 -63.45 24.00 -4.62
N HIS A 108 -63.99 23.20 -5.56
CA HIS A 108 -64.32 21.79 -5.32
C HIS A 108 -64.00 20.81 -6.47
N GLY A 109 -63.69 21.31 -7.67
CA GLY A 109 -63.50 20.47 -8.85
C GLY A 109 -62.10 20.54 -9.44
N ASP A 110 -61.95 19.97 -10.63
CA ASP A 110 -60.70 19.95 -11.37
C ASP A 110 -60.57 21.15 -12.33
N ILE A 111 -59.35 21.54 -12.62
CA ILE A 111 -59.04 22.39 -13.79
C ILE A 111 -58.58 21.44 -14.90
N GLY A 112 -59.29 21.38 -16.03
CA GLY A 112 -58.86 20.61 -17.19
C GLY A 112 -57.50 21.07 -17.77
N PRO A 113 -56.98 20.39 -18.80
CA PRO A 113 -55.73 20.80 -19.46
C PRO A 113 -55.80 22.25 -19.97
N VAL A 114 -54.70 22.99 -19.85
CA VAL A 114 -54.62 24.39 -20.31
C VAL A 114 -53.52 24.53 -21.34
N SER A 115 -53.90 24.96 -22.55
CA SER A 115 -53.00 25.25 -23.65
C SER A 115 -52.94 26.76 -23.90
N ALA A 116 -51.74 27.33 -24.05
CA ALA A 116 -51.53 28.75 -24.33
C ALA A 116 -50.21 28.95 -25.09
N ASN A 117 -50.01 30.13 -25.70
CA ASN A 117 -48.71 30.46 -26.27
C ASN A 117 -47.66 30.61 -25.15
N ALA A 118 -48.03 31.20 -24.00
CA ALA A 118 -47.19 31.37 -22.81
C ALA A 118 -48.06 31.60 -21.56
N PHE A 119 -47.51 31.46 -20.36
CA PHE A 119 -48.16 31.83 -19.10
C PHE A 119 -47.41 32.98 -18.43
N ALA A 120 -48.06 34.14 -18.32
CA ALA A 120 -47.47 35.31 -17.68
C ALA A 120 -47.38 35.14 -16.15
N ALA A 121 -46.58 35.98 -15.49
CA ALA A 121 -46.45 36.00 -14.02
C ALA A 121 -47.77 36.29 -13.28
N THR A 122 -48.77 36.84 -13.96
CA THR A 122 -50.12 37.07 -13.40
C THR A 122 -51.05 35.87 -13.56
N PHE A 123 -50.65 34.83 -14.29
CA PHE A 123 -51.44 33.61 -14.42
C PHE A 123 -51.51 32.87 -13.10
N VAL A 124 -52.72 32.49 -12.69
CA VAL A 124 -52.98 31.71 -11.48
C VAL A 124 -53.94 30.58 -11.82
N ALA A 125 -53.63 29.34 -11.43
CA ALA A 125 -54.56 28.22 -11.49
C ALA A 125 -54.66 27.58 -10.09
N GLU A 126 -55.82 27.70 -9.44
CA GLU A 126 -56.08 27.20 -8.09
C GLU A 126 -57.23 26.17 -8.10
N ALA A 127 -56.93 24.91 -7.83
CA ALA A 127 -57.93 23.86 -7.61
C ALA A 127 -57.95 23.47 -6.12
N ASP A 128 -58.81 24.11 -5.33
CA ASP A 128 -58.77 24.04 -3.85
C ASP A 128 -59.16 22.65 -3.29
N ALA A 129 -59.82 21.80 -4.08
CA ALA A 129 -60.13 20.41 -3.70
C ALA A 129 -59.94 19.40 -4.85
N GLY A 130 -59.34 19.82 -5.96
CA GLY A 130 -59.17 19.00 -7.16
C GLY A 130 -57.78 19.10 -7.75
N SER A 131 -57.65 18.60 -8.97
CA SER A 131 -56.40 18.49 -9.73
C SER A 131 -56.32 19.56 -10.83
N VAL A 132 -55.12 19.82 -11.32
CA VAL A 132 -54.87 20.65 -12.51
C VAL A 132 -54.35 19.75 -13.62
N GLY A 133 -54.99 19.83 -14.78
CA GLY A 133 -54.60 19.11 -15.98
C GLY A 133 -53.25 19.58 -16.53
N PHE A 134 -52.84 18.99 -17.65
CA PHE A 134 -51.54 19.29 -18.22
C PHE A 134 -51.49 20.73 -18.74
N LEU A 135 -50.37 21.42 -18.48
CA LEU A 135 -50.13 22.79 -18.92
C LEU A 135 -49.19 22.78 -20.13
N ASP A 136 -49.63 23.33 -21.26
CA ASP A 136 -48.82 23.41 -22.49
C ASP A 136 -48.62 24.87 -22.91
N ALA A 137 -47.40 25.38 -22.73
CA ALA A 137 -46.94 26.66 -23.26
C ALA A 137 -46.25 26.41 -24.61
N SER A 138 -47.01 26.53 -25.70
CA SER A 138 -46.60 26.04 -27.02
C SER A 138 -45.41 26.78 -27.63
N ASP A 139 -45.22 28.06 -27.28
CA ASP A 139 -44.21 28.94 -27.90
C ASP A 139 -43.35 29.74 -26.89
N GLY A 140 -43.81 29.88 -25.65
CA GLY A 140 -43.30 30.85 -24.68
C GLY A 140 -42.83 30.23 -23.38
N GLU A 141 -42.81 31.04 -22.33
CA GLU A 141 -42.37 30.67 -20.97
C GLU A 141 -43.55 30.32 -20.05
N PHE A 142 -43.24 29.71 -18.90
CA PHE A 142 -44.16 29.58 -17.77
C PHE A 142 -43.65 30.41 -16.58
N ALA A 143 -44.34 31.51 -16.29
CA ALA A 143 -44.06 32.39 -15.15
C ALA A 143 -45.16 32.38 -14.07
N GLY A 144 -46.25 31.63 -14.28
CA GLY A 144 -47.45 31.65 -13.43
C GLY A 144 -47.34 30.90 -12.10
N HIS A 145 -48.44 30.91 -11.34
CA HIS A 145 -48.61 30.13 -10.11
C HIS A 145 -49.71 29.08 -10.29
N VAL A 146 -49.40 27.82 -10.00
CA VAL A 146 -50.37 26.72 -10.03
C VAL A 146 -50.38 26.05 -8.67
N ARG A 147 -51.58 25.89 -8.11
CA ARG A 147 -51.82 25.19 -6.85
C ARG A 147 -52.99 24.22 -7.02
N ALA A 148 -52.77 22.96 -6.69
CA ALA A 148 -53.79 21.92 -6.70
C ALA A 148 -53.83 21.21 -5.34
N GLN A 149 -55.02 20.85 -4.86
CA GLN A 149 -55.12 19.91 -3.75
C GLN A 149 -54.65 18.52 -4.20
N GLY A 150 -55.18 18.05 -5.33
CA GLY A 150 -54.78 16.80 -5.99
C GLY A 150 -53.57 16.97 -6.89
N ASP A 151 -53.57 16.28 -8.03
CA ASP A 151 -52.41 16.21 -8.92
C ASP A 151 -52.26 17.46 -9.80
N ILE A 152 -51.04 17.75 -10.22
CA ILE A 152 -50.75 18.59 -11.39
C ILE A 152 -50.22 17.66 -12.48
N ALA A 153 -50.98 17.44 -13.56
CA ALA A 153 -50.63 16.41 -14.54
C ALA A 153 -49.29 16.65 -15.28
N GLY A 154 -48.76 17.88 -15.27
CA GLY A 154 -47.43 18.21 -15.78
C GLY A 154 -47.36 19.57 -16.47
N LEU A 155 -46.16 19.91 -16.96
CA LEU A 155 -45.88 21.15 -17.67
C LEU A 155 -44.98 20.91 -18.90
N ARG A 156 -45.35 21.52 -20.01
CA ARG A 156 -44.48 21.68 -21.18
C ARG A 156 -44.35 23.16 -21.51
N THR A 157 -43.13 23.59 -21.81
CA THR A 157 -42.84 24.95 -22.26
C THR A 157 -41.68 24.97 -23.25
N VAL A 158 -41.61 26.00 -24.10
CA VAL A 158 -40.50 26.19 -25.02
C VAL A 158 -39.37 26.99 -24.38
N LEU A 159 -39.71 28.09 -23.71
CA LEU A 159 -38.78 28.98 -23.01
C LEU A 159 -38.76 28.65 -21.51
N ASP A 160 -38.31 29.60 -20.69
CA ASP A 160 -38.00 29.37 -19.28
C ASP A 160 -39.21 28.97 -18.41
N VAL A 161 -38.92 28.28 -17.31
CA VAL A 161 -39.86 28.11 -16.19
C VAL A 161 -39.37 28.97 -15.04
N THR A 162 -40.09 30.05 -14.73
CA THR A 162 -39.83 30.94 -13.59
C THR A 162 -40.96 30.93 -12.55
N GLY A 163 -42.07 30.28 -12.89
CA GLY A 163 -43.25 30.15 -12.05
C GLY A 163 -43.17 29.03 -11.00
N THR A 164 -44.34 28.67 -10.47
CA THR A 164 -44.46 27.68 -9.39
C THR A 164 -45.55 26.65 -9.67
N LEU A 165 -45.27 25.38 -9.34
CA LEU A 165 -46.22 24.27 -9.34
C LEU A 165 -46.28 23.67 -7.94
N VAL A 166 -47.46 23.70 -7.31
CA VAL A 166 -47.66 23.21 -5.93
C VAL A 166 -48.84 22.24 -5.88
N SER A 167 -48.56 20.96 -5.65
CA SER A 167 -49.57 19.96 -5.29
C SER A 167 -49.53 19.72 -3.78
N GLU A 168 -50.67 19.87 -3.10
CA GLU A 168 -50.76 19.78 -1.62
C GLU A 168 -50.94 18.36 -1.09
N GLU A 169 -51.57 17.46 -1.86
CA GLU A 169 -51.81 16.05 -1.49
C GLU A 169 -51.44 15.05 -2.60
N GLY A 170 -51.17 15.52 -3.82
CA GLY A 170 -50.92 14.68 -4.99
C GLY A 170 -49.51 14.82 -5.59
N ASP A 171 -49.42 14.40 -6.84
CA ASP A 171 -48.19 14.37 -7.64
C ASP A 171 -48.06 15.61 -8.53
N VAL A 172 -46.84 15.92 -8.94
CA VAL A 172 -46.58 16.79 -10.10
C VAL A 172 -45.99 15.93 -11.20
N GLY A 173 -46.69 15.83 -12.33
CA GLY A 173 -46.24 15.08 -13.51
C GLY A 173 -44.98 15.66 -14.16
N PRO A 174 -44.59 15.16 -15.35
CA PRO A 174 -43.35 15.55 -15.99
C PRO A 174 -43.31 17.05 -16.33
N VAL A 175 -42.14 17.67 -16.18
CA VAL A 175 -41.86 19.05 -16.55
C VAL A 175 -40.81 19.06 -17.64
N SER A 176 -41.15 19.63 -18.80
CA SER A 176 -40.26 19.67 -19.97
C SER A 176 -40.10 21.08 -20.51
N VAL A 177 -38.84 21.48 -20.70
CA VAL A 177 -38.46 22.78 -21.26
C VAL A 177 -37.60 22.57 -22.50
N ALA A 178 -38.10 23.00 -23.66
CA ALA A 178 -37.47 22.65 -24.94
C ALA A 178 -36.18 23.44 -25.24
N VAL A 179 -36.09 24.71 -24.83
CA VAL A 179 -34.98 25.63 -25.15
C VAL A 179 -34.50 26.42 -23.92
N GLY A 180 -35.40 26.79 -23.01
CA GLY A 180 -35.07 27.54 -21.79
C GLY A 180 -34.50 26.70 -20.64
N GLY A 181 -34.36 27.34 -19.48
CA GLY A 181 -33.98 26.74 -18.20
C GLY A 181 -35.13 26.66 -17.20
N PHE A 182 -34.81 26.19 -16.00
CA PHE A 182 -35.71 26.14 -14.85
C PHE A 182 -35.15 27.00 -13.71
N ALA A 183 -35.80 28.14 -13.47
CA ALA A 183 -35.59 29.01 -12.33
C ALA A 183 -36.87 29.11 -11.47
N GLY A 184 -37.73 28.11 -11.54
CA GLY A 184 -39.02 28.03 -10.84
C GLY A 184 -38.95 27.23 -9.54
N PHE A 185 -40.12 26.79 -9.08
CA PHE A 185 -40.26 25.92 -7.90
C PHE A 185 -41.35 24.88 -8.11
N ILE A 186 -41.05 23.62 -7.80
CA ILE A 186 -41.99 22.51 -7.79
C ILE A 186 -42.07 21.97 -6.37
N ARG A 187 -43.29 21.83 -5.86
CA ARG A 187 -43.59 21.09 -4.63
C ARG A 187 -44.71 20.09 -4.89
N ALA A 188 -44.47 18.82 -4.58
CA ALA A 188 -45.49 17.77 -4.57
C ALA A 188 -45.52 17.11 -3.17
N ALA A 189 -46.71 16.74 -2.70
CA ALA A 189 -46.82 15.91 -1.51
C ALA A 189 -46.56 14.43 -1.81
N GLY A 190 -46.89 13.98 -3.02
CA GLY A 190 -46.45 12.72 -3.60
C GLY A 190 -45.18 12.89 -4.42
N ASP A 191 -45.20 12.36 -5.64
CA ASP A 191 -44.06 12.27 -6.55
C ASP A 191 -43.93 13.52 -7.45
N VAL A 192 -42.70 13.77 -7.89
CA VAL A 192 -42.39 14.66 -9.01
C VAL A 192 -41.90 13.80 -10.17
N GLY A 193 -42.57 13.93 -11.32
CA GLY A 193 -42.19 13.28 -12.57
C GLY A 193 -40.83 13.76 -13.11
N ALA A 194 -40.45 13.28 -14.29
CA ALA A 194 -39.18 13.66 -14.89
C ALA A 194 -39.14 15.18 -15.17
N VAL A 195 -38.08 15.85 -14.68
CA VAL A 195 -37.81 17.26 -14.98
C VAL A 195 -36.66 17.33 -15.97
N ARG A 196 -36.96 17.78 -17.19
CA ARG A 196 -36.00 17.86 -18.29
C ARG A 196 -35.96 19.25 -18.87
N VAL A 197 -34.81 19.91 -18.80
CA VAL A 197 -34.62 21.25 -19.34
C VAL A 197 -33.44 21.35 -20.29
N PHE A 198 -33.54 22.24 -21.27
CA PHE A 198 -32.45 22.46 -22.20
C PHE A 198 -31.28 23.21 -21.54
N ALA A 199 -31.54 24.30 -20.82
CA ALA A 199 -30.52 25.15 -20.20
C ALA A 199 -30.27 24.76 -18.72
N GLU A 200 -30.13 25.73 -17.81
CA GLU A 200 -29.74 25.51 -16.41
C GLU A 200 -30.95 25.28 -15.47
N VAL A 201 -30.75 24.54 -14.38
CA VAL A 201 -31.71 24.44 -13.26
C VAL A 201 -31.15 25.20 -12.06
N THR A 202 -31.70 26.34 -11.68
CA THR A 202 -31.15 27.22 -10.61
C THR A 202 -32.10 27.47 -9.43
N GLY A 203 -33.38 27.14 -9.57
CA GLY A 203 -34.40 27.41 -8.55
C GLY A 203 -34.79 28.88 -8.40
N LEU A 204 -35.92 29.13 -7.73
CA LEU A 204 -36.47 30.47 -7.54
C LEU A 204 -35.49 31.36 -6.74
N GLY A 205 -35.06 32.47 -7.35
CA GLY A 205 -34.09 33.41 -6.75
C GLY A 205 -32.61 32.98 -6.86
N GLY A 206 -32.32 31.87 -7.55
CA GLY A 206 -30.98 31.34 -7.76
C GLY A 206 -30.18 32.15 -8.77
N GLY A 207 -29.49 33.17 -8.27
CA GLY A 207 -28.59 34.01 -9.05
C GLY A 207 -27.65 34.81 -8.14
N GLY A 208 -26.63 34.15 -7.59
CA GLY A 208 -25.42 34.86 -7.11
C GLY A 208 -25.10 34.85 -5.61
N GLY A 209 -25.50 33.84 -4.82
CA GLY A 209 -25.30 33.89 -3.36
C GLY A 209 -25.11 32.58 -2.61
N GLY A 210 -24.28 31.65 -3.09
CA GLY A 210 -23.60 30.63 -2.28
C GLY A 210 -24.42 29.54 -1.55
N VAL A 211 -25.75 29.60 -1.53
CA VAL A 211 -26.62 28.54 -1.01
C VAL A 211 -27.68 28.22 -2.08
N PRO A 212 -27.72 26.99 -2.62
CA PRO A 212 -28.73 26.60 -3.61
C PRO A 212 -30.14 26.76 -3.00
N THR A 213 -31.05 27.42 -3.72
CA THR A 213 -32.45 27.48 -3.32
C THR A 213 -33.14 26.16 -3.64
N VAL A 214 -34.17 25.81 -2.87
CA VAL A 214 -34.97 24.60 -3.16
C VAL A 214 -35.70 24.82 -4.48
N ALA A 215 -35.40 23.99 -5.48
CA ALA A 215 -36.08 24.03 -6.77
C ALA A 215 -37.18 22.97 -6.88
N ILE A 216 -36.90 21.76 -6.38
CA ILE A 216 -37.78 20.61 -6.52
C ILE A 216 -37.88 19.92 -5.17
N GLN A 217 -39.10 19.82 -4.65
CA GLN A 217 -39.42 19.12 -3.43
C GLN A 217 -40.55 18.11 -3.68
N ALA A 218 -40.28 16.83 -3.44
CA ALA A 218 -41.27 15.75 -3.46
C ALA A 218 -41.41 15.16 -2.05
N GLY A 219 -42.64 14.88 -1.61
CA GLY A 219 -42.87 14.09 -0.40
C GLY A 219 -42.66 12.58 -0.64
N GLY A 220 -42.87 12.12 -1.87
CA GLY A 220 -42.46 10.82 -2.41
C GLY A 220 -41.10 10.91 -3.10
N SER A 221 -41.06 10.54 -4.38
CA SER A 221 -39.86 10.44 -5.20
C SER A 221 -39.75 11.54 -6.27
N ILE A 222 -38.53 11.84 -6.70
CA ILE A 222 -38.26 12.61 -7.93
C ILE A 222 -37.81 11.61 -9.00
N ALA A 223 -38.54 11.48 -10.11
CA ALA A 223 -38.27 10.45 -11.11
C ALA A 223 -36.91 10.60 -11.80
N SER A 224 -36.53 11.82 -12.20
CA SER A 224 -35.20 12.17 -12.74
C SER A 224 -35.08 13.68 -12.95
N VAL A 225 -33.86 14.21 -12.95
CA VAL A 225 -33.58 15.61 -13.32
C VAL A 225 -32.48 15.66 -14.37
N GLU A 226 -32.75 16.32 -15.51
CA GLU A 226 -31.82 16.44 -16.63
C GLU A 226 -31.67 17.89 -17.10
N SER A 227 -30.43 18.38 -17.16
CA SER A 227 -30.03 19.60 -17.89
C SER A 227 -29.22 19.24 -19.13
N VAL A 228 -29.73 19.58 -20.32
CA VAL A 228 -29.17 19.12 -21.60
C VAL A 228 -27.95 19.92 -22.06
N SER A 229 -27.80 21.20 -21.68
CA SER A 229 -26.72 22.06 -22.19
C SER A 229 -25.90 22.79 -21.13
N LEU A 230 -26.44 23.02 -19.93
CA LEU A 230 -25.78 23.75 -18.85
C LEU A 230 -25.73 22.89 -17.57
N GLY A 231 -25.81 23.51 -16.39
CA GLY A 231 -25.67 22.85 -15.10
C GLY A 231 -26.98 22.67 -14.32
N ILE A 232 -26.83 22.12 -13.12
CA ILE A 232 -27.85 22.09 -12.08
C ILE A 232 -27.25 22.74 -10.83
N ASP A 233 -27.76 23.89 -10.43
CA ASP A 233 -27.39 24.68 -9.27
C ASP A 233 -28.62 24.94 -8.38
N ALA A 234 -29.27 23.87 -7.92
CA ALA A 234 -30.44 23.97 -7.08
C ALA A 234 -30.56 22.79 -6.10
N LEU A 235 -31.19 22.97 -4.95
CA LEU A 235 -31.46 21.87 -4.02
C LEU A 235 -32.62 21.00 -4.54
N LEU A 236 -32.37 19.69 -4.63
CA LEU A 236 -33.34 18.65 -4.94
C LEU A 236 -33.63 17.82 -3.69
N GLN A 237 -34.91 17.73 -3.29
CA GLN A 237 -35.32 17.03 -2.08
C GLN A 237 -36.48 16.06 -2.35
N ALA A 238 -36.32 14.80 -1.96
CA ALA A 238 -37.34 13.76 -2.01
C ALA A 238 -37.50 13.09 -0.64
N GLY A 239 -38.72 12.74 -0.26
CA GLY A 239 -38.97 11.95 0.96
C GLY A 239 -38.53 10.50 0.82
N ASP A 240 -38.69 9.92 -0.37
CA ASP A 240 -38.25 8.59 -0.74
C ASP A 240 -36.97 8.67 -1.59
N SER A 241 -37.06 8.54 -2.92
CA SER A 241 -35.90 8.39 -3.80
C SER A 241 -35.75 9.52 -4.82
N ILE A 242 -34.52 9.77 -5.27
CA ILE A 242 -34.22 10.62 -6.43
C ILE A 242 -33.66 9.71 -7.52
N GLY A 243 -34.27 9.72 -8.71
CA GLY A 243 -33.72 8.99 -9.85
C GLY A 243 -32.46 9.63 -10.41
N ALA A 244 -32.17 9.38 -11.69
CA ALA A 244 -30.95 9.89 -12.31
C ALA A 244 -30.91 11.43 -12.32
N VAL A 245 -29.79 11.99 -11.86
CA VAL A 245 -29.47 13.41 -11.92
C VAL A 245 -28.36 13.62 -12.95
N THR A 246 -28.69 14.25 -14.07
CA THR A 246 -27.80 14.41 -15.20
C THR A 246 -27.65 15.86 -15.63
N ALA A 247 -26.43 16.32 -15.80
CA ALA A 247 -26.14 17.63 -16.38
C ALA A 247 -25.06 17.52 -17.46
N THR A 248 -25.15 18.37 -18.49
CA THR A 248 -24.04 18.54 -19.43
C THR A 248 -22.89 19.31 -18.80
N GLY A 249 -23.19 20.38 -18.05
CA GLY A 249 -22.26 21.20 -17.29
C GLY A 249 -22.11 20.74 -15.84
N ASN A 250 -21.88 21.70 -14.94
CA ASN A 250 -21.62 21.41 -13.53
C ASN A 250 -22.88 20.97 -12.78
N ILE A 251 -22.71 20.12 -11.77
CA ILE A 251 -23.72 19.86 -10.75
C ILE A 251 -23.22 20.50 -9.45
N LEU A 252 -23.89 21.57 -9.04
CA LEU A 252 -23.67 22.31 -7.79
C LEU A 252 -24.81 22.05 -6.78
N ALA A 253 -25.84 21.33 -7.23
CA ALA A 253 -27.03 20.95 -6.50
C ALA A 253 -26.76 20.22 -5.18
N GLY A 254 -27.45 20.63 -4.12
CA GLY A 254 -27.65 19.73 -2.99
C GLY A 254 -28.64 18.62 -3.37
N LEU A 255 -28.38 17.38 -2.98
CA LEU A 255 -29.28 16.25 -3.19
C LEU A 255 -29.66 15.61 -1.86
N LEU A 256 -30.95 15.45 -1.59
CA LEU A 256 -31.46 14.84 -0.37
C LEU A 256 -32.61 13.86 -0.66
N ALA A 257 -32.33 12.57 -0.55
CA ALA A 257 -33.32 11.48 -0.52
C ALA A 257 -33.45 10.99 0.93
N VAL A 258 -34.53 11.37 1.63
CA VAL A 258 -34.59 11.23 3.10
C VAL A 258 -34.58 9.77 3.55
N SER A 259 -35.36 8.91 2.91
CA SER A 259 -35.47 7.49 3.27
C SER A 259 -35.07 6.51 2.17
N GLY A 260 -35.07 6.95 0.92
CA GLY A 260 -34.74 6.14 -0.25
C GLY A 260 -33.34 6.42 -0.80
N SER A 261 -33.15 6.06 -2.06
CA SER A 261 -31.86 6.06 -2.74
C SER A 261 -31.74 7.19 -3.78
N ILE A 262 -30.51 7.50 -4.16
CA ILE A 262 -30.20 8.31 -5.34
C ILE A 262 -29.67 7.35 -6.42
N ASP A 263 -30.35 7.23 -7.56
CA ASP A 263 -30.03 6.23 -8.59
C ASP A 263 -28.66 6.45 -9.25
N SER A 264 -28.40 7.63 -9.79
CA SER A 264 -27.09 7.99 -10.38
C SER A 264 -26.90 9.49 -10.51
N ILE A 265 -25.64 9.93 -10.52
CA ILE A 265 -25.27 11.35 -10.65
C ILE A 265 -24.22 11.48 -11.76
N THR A 266 -24.54 12.23 -12.81
CA THR A 266 -23.67 12.34 -13.99
C THR A 266 -23.50 13.79 -14.47
N SER A 267 -22.25 14.29 -14.47
CA SER A 267 -21.83 15.52 -15.14
C SER A 267 -20.99 15.20 -16.38
N HIS A 268 -21.48 15.50 -17.58
CA HIS A 268 -20.87 15.06 -18.84
C HIS A 268 -19.64 15.87 -19.28
N ALA A 269 -19.58 17.16 -18.94
CA ALA A 269 -18.49 18.06 -19.30
C ALA A 269 -18.04 18.96 -18.13
N GLY A 270 -18.70 18.88 -16.97
CA GLY A 270 -18.43 19.73 -15.82
C GLY A 270 -17.90 18.99 -14.59
N PHE A 271 -17.89 19.72 -13.49
CA PHE A 271 -17.55 19.25 -12.14
C PHE A 271 -18.81 18.89 -11.37
N ILE A 272 -18.65 17.99 -10.38
CA ILE A 272 -19.59 17.88 -9.27
C ILE A 272 -18.97 18.65 -8.11
N ALA A 273 -19.58 19.77 -7.73
CA ALA A 273 -19.15 20.59 -6.60
C ALA A 273 -20.33 20.87 -5.70
N CYS A 274 -20.87 19.78 -5.13
CA CYS A 274 -22.11 19.79 -4.37
C CYS A 274 -21.78 19.87 -2.88
N PRO A 275 -22.31 20.84 -2.12
CA PRO A 275 -22.02 20.90 -0.69
C PRO A 275 -22.50 19.65 0.07
N SER A 276 -23.52 18.95 -0.44
CA SER A 276 -24.07 17.75 0.20
C SER A 276 -24.89 16.87 -0.75
N ILE A 277 -24.62 15.57 -0.75
CA ILE A 277 -25.40 14.49 -1.35
C ILE A 277 -25.76 13.51 -0.23
N GLN A 278 -27.05 13.31 0.04
CA GLN A 278 -27.51 12.46 1.14
C GLN A 278 -28.63 11.53 0.67
N ALA A 279 -28.48 10.23 0.97
CA ALA A 279 -29.49 9.21 0.76
C ALA A 279 -29.69 8.38 2.02
N GLY A 280 -30.94 8.11 2.38
CA GLY A 280 -31.29 7.17 3.45
C GLY A 280 -30.95 5.72 3.10
N GLY A 281 -31.01 5.38 1.81
CA GLY A 281 -30.52 4.14 1.22
C GLY A 281 -29.18 4.33 0.51
N ASP A 282 -29.12 3.93 -0.76
CA ASP A 282 -27.90 3.94 -1.56
C ASP A 282 -27.70 5.26 -2.30
N VAL A 283 -26.45 5.60 -2.57
CA VAL A 283 -26.10 6.53 -3.65
C VAL A 283 -25.46 5.70 -4.75
N GLY A 284 -26.11 5.57 -5.90
CA GLY A 284 -25.59 4.78 -7.01
C GLY A 284 -24.37 5.41 -7.69
N PRO A 285 -24.06 5.01 -8.94
CA PRO A 285 -22.83 5.44 -9.61
C PRO A 285 -22.74 6.96 -9.77
N ILE A 286 -21.53 7.49 -9.60
CA ILE A 286 -21.22 8.91 -9.74
C ILE A 286 -20.19 9.08 -10.85
N ALA A 287 -20.50 9.89 -11.86
CA ALA A 287 -19.62 10.16 -12.98
C ALA A 287 -19.43 11.67 -13.16
N ALA A 288 -18.18 12.13 -13.17
CA ALA A 288 -17.84 13.52 -13.44
C ALA A 288 -16.75 13.62 -14.52
N HIS A 289 -16.92 14.55 -15.45
CA HIS A 289 -15.89 14.79 -16.46
C HIS A 289 -14.72 15.61 -15.93
N GLY A 290 -15.00 16.69 -15.18
CA GLY A 290 -14.02 17.68 -14.72
C GLY A 290 -13.49 17.46 -13.30
N GLY A 291 -14.11 16.61 -12.50
CA GLY A 291 -13.69 16.33 -11.13
C GLY A 291 -14.82 16.39 -10.10
N ILE A 292 -14.49 16.09 -8.85
CA ILE A 292 -15.40 16.21 -7.70
C ILE A 292 -14.71 17.08 -6.65
N LEU A 293 -15.34 18.18 -6.27
CA LEU A 293 -14.74 19.20 -5.41
C LEU A 293 -15.66 19.49 -4.23
N ASP A 294 -15.08 19.67 -3.04
CA ASP A 294 -15.80 20.17 -1.85
C ASP A 294 -17.14 19.44 -1.57
N THR A 295 -17.17 18.13 -1.82
CA THR A 295 -18.41 17.34 -1.82
C THR A 295 -18.46 16.38 -0.65
N SER A 296 -19.59 16.42 0.08
CA SER A 296 -19.91 15.45 1.13
C SER A 296 -20.99 14.48 0.64
N ILE A 297 -20.71 13.18 0.70
CA ILE A 297 -21.65 12.10 0.32
C ILE A 297 -21.95 11.25 1.55
N VAL A 298 -23.22 11.11 1.88
CA VAL A 298 -23.69 10.22 2.95
C VAL A 298 -24.75 9.29 2.39
N ALA A 299 -24.49 7.98 2.47
CA ALA A 299 -25.44 6.93 2.11
C ALA A 299 -25.70 6.05 3.34
N GLY A 300 -26.96 5.73 3.61
CA GLY A 300 -27.33 4.76 4.63
C GLY A 300 -26.97 3.32 4.23
N GLY A 301 -26.88 3.04 2.93
CA GLY A 301 -26.39 1.79 2.34
C GLY A 301 -25.05 1.97 1.61
N ASP A 302 -25.02 1.58 0.34
CA ASP A 302 -23.83 1.60 -0.51
C ASP A 302 -23.61 2.95 -1.22
N VAL A 303 -22.35 3.24 -1.52
CA VAL A 303 -21.95 4.24 -2.54
C VAL A 303 -21.41 3.50 -3.76
N GLY A 304 -22.02 3.75 -4.92
CA GLY A 304 -21.65 3.19 -6.20
C GLY A 304 -20.27 3.63 -6.69
N MET A 305 -19.85 3.13 -7.84
CA MET A 305 -18.54 3.44 -8.41
C MET A 305 -18.45 4.94 -8.73
N ILE A 306 -17.35 5.57 -8.30
CA ILE A 306 -17.04 6.95 -8.64
C ILE A 306 -16.04 6.97 -9.78
N ASN A 307 -16.45 7.52 -10.92
CA ASN A 307 -15.63 7.64 -12.13
C ASN A 307 -15.38 9.10 -12.47
N VAL A 308 -14.12 9.50 -12.46
CA VAL A 308 -13.68 10.83 -12.90
C VAL A 308 -12.80 10.69 -14.12
N ARG A 309 -13.17 11.37 -15.20
CA ARG A 309 -12.43 11.26 -16.47
C ARG A 309 -11.20 12.15 -16.50
N VAL A 310 -11.35 13.41 -16.12
CA VAL A 310 -10.27 14.40 -16.09
C VAL A 310 -10.43 15.27 -14.84
N GLY A 311 -9.33 15.71 -14.25
CA GLY A 311 -9.33 16.68 -13.16
C GLY A 311 -9.28 16.06 -11.76
N LEU A 312 -9.50 16.90 -10.75
CA LEU A 312 -9.18 16.57 -9.36
C LEU A 312 -10.40 16.02 -8.63
N VAL A 313 -10.17 15.05 -7.75
CA VAL A 313 -11.08 14.74 -6.64
C VAL A 313 -10.45 15.31 -5.39
N GLN A 314 -11.03 16.38 -4.87
CA GLN A 314 -10.46 17.14 -3.75
C GLN A 314 -11.52 17.44 -2.69
N LEU A 315 -11.12 17.33 -1.42
CA LEU A 315 -11.99 17.62 -0.27
C LEU A 315 -13.29 16.79 -0.31
N LEU A 316 -13.19 15.55 -0.79
CA LEU A 316 -14.29 14.60 -0.85
C LEU A 316 -14.41 13.87 0.49
N ALA A 317 -15.59 13.94 1.11
CA ALA A 317 -15.93 13.19 2.31
C ALA A 317 -17.04 12.19 2.00
N ILE A 318 -16.79 10.89 2.15
CA ILE A 318 -17.78 9.83 1.95
C ILE A 318 -18.00 9.08 3.25
N ARG A 319 -19.28 8.88 3.58
CA ARG A 319 -19.72 7.92 4.59
C ARG A 319 -20.79 7.01 4.00
N ALA A 320 -20.47 5.73 3.84
CA ALA A 320 -21.40 4.68 3.46
C ALA A 320 -21.70 3.79 4.67
N GLY A 321 -22.97 3.44 4.88
CA GLY A 321 -23.36 2.48 5.92
C GLY A 321 -22.81 1.08 5.64
N ASP A 322 -22.83 0.69 4.37
CA ASP A 322 -22.34 -0.60 3.89
C ASP A 322 -21.02 -0.41 3.13
N GLY A 323 -20.99 -0.43 1.80
CA GLY A 323 -19.78 -0.42 0.99
C GLY A 323 -19.55 0.85 0.16
N ILE A 324 -18.32 1.01 -0.33
CA ILE A 324 -17.97 1.94 -1.41
C ILE A 324 -17.41 1.11 -2.55
N ALA A 325 -18.08 1.08 -3.70
CA ALA A 325 -17.69 0.20 -4.81
C ALA A 325 -16.29 0.50 -5.38
N GLY A 326 -15.82 1.74 -5.27
CA GLY A 326 -14.47 2.16 -5.65
C GLY A 326 -14.40 3.58 -6.22
N ILE A 327 -13.18 4.02 -6.52
CA ILE A 327 -12.89 5.28 -7.20
C ILE A 327 -11.93 5.01 -8.34
N THR A 328 -12.25 5.51 -9.53
CA THR A 328 -11.34 5.53 -10.69
C THR A 328 -11.22 6.94 -11.24
N ILE A 329 -9.99 7.49 -11.22
CA ILE A 329 -9.65 8.78 -11.83
C ILE A 329 -8.69 8.50 -12.99
N VAL A 330 -9.17 8.69 -14.23
CA VAL A 330 -8.42 8.36 -15.44
C VAL A 330 -7.26 9.33 -15.67
N ASP A 331 -7.51 10.61 -15.48
CA ASP A 331 -6.52 11.68 -15.65
C ASP A 331 -6.68 12.77 -14.58
N GLY A 332 -6.02 12.58 -13.45
CA GLY A 332 -6.07 13.48 -12.29
C GLY A 332 -5.71 12.79 -10.99
N SER A 333 -5.92 13.47 -9.87
CA SER A 333 -5.50 13.02 -8.54
C SER A 333 -6.66 12.92 -7.56
N LEU A 334 -6.47 12.08 -6.54
CA LEU A 334 -7.31 12.01 -5.35
C LEU A 334 -6.56 12.70 -4.19
N GLU A 335 -7.14 13.78 -3.67
CA GLU A 335 -6.46 14.69 -2.74
C GLU A 335 -7.32 15.05 -1.54
N THR A 336 -6.71 15.13 -0.34
CA THR A 336 -7.33 15.69 0.86
C THR A 336 -8.73 15.11 1.14
N SER A 337 -8.87 13.79 1.00
CA SER A 337 -10.17 13.12 0.94
C SER A 337 -10.28 12.02 2.00
N SER A 338 -11.49 11.82 2.53
CA SER A 338 -11.78 10.83 3.56
C SER A 338 -12.94 9.94 3.15
N LEU A 339 -12.71 8.64 3.08
CA LEU A 339 -13.72 7.62 2.76
C LEU A 339 -13.89 6.68 3.96
N VAL A 340 -15.12 6.54 4.42
CA VAL A 340 -15.49 5.63 5.51
C VAL A 340 -16.64 4.74 5.04
N ALA A 341 -16.45 3.43 5.12
CA ALA A 341 -17.46 2.42 4.81
C ALA A 341 -17.58 1.44 6.00
N GLY A 342 -18.80 1.03 6.35
CA GLY A 342 -19.01 -0.03 7.35
C GLY A 342 -18.48 -1.39 6.89
N GLY A 343 -18.63 -1.69 5.60
CA GLY A 343 -18.18 -2.85 4.87
C GLY A 343 -16.93 -2.58 4.03
N ASP A 344 -16.95 -2.97 2.76
CA ASP A 344 -15.79 -2.94 1.86
C ASP A 344 -15.60 -1.59 1.16
N ILE A 345 -14.35 -1.20 0.94
CA ILE A 345 -13.98 -0.19 -0.05
C ILE A 345 -13.31 -0.93 -1.21
N GLY A 346 -13.86 -0.80 -2.42
CA GLY A 346 -13.32 -1.42 -3.62
C GLY A 346 -11.98 -0.82 -4.07
N ARG A 347 -11.69 -0.96 -5.36
CA ARG A 347 -10.44 -0.42 -5.95
C ARG A 347 -10.46 1.11 -5.92
N VAL A 348 -9.36 1.71 -5.47
CA VAL A 348 -9.12 3.15 -5.52
C VAL A 348 -7.91 3.41 -6.41
N GLU A 349 -8.12 4.08 -7.52
CA GLU A 349 -7.10 4.33 -8.52
C GLU A 349 -7.13 5.76 -9.02
N ALA A 350 -5.96 6.38 -9.08
CA ALA A 350 -5.78 7.70 -9.66
C ALA A 350 -4.47 7.78 -10.46
N PHE A 351 -4.55 8.47 -11.60
CA PHE A 351 -3.39 8.79 -12.43
C PHE A 351 -3.22 10.30 -12.59
N GLY A 352 -2.37 10.89 -11.76
CA GLY A 352 -2.04 12.31 -11.79
C GLY A 352 -1.20 12.67 -13.00
N SER A 353 -1.82 12.84 -14.16
CA SER A 353 -1.10 13.34 -15.33
C SER A 353 -0.90 14.87 -15.25
N ILE A 354 -1.87 15.55 -14.65
CA ILE A 354 -1.94 17.02 -14.53
C ILE A 354 -1.47 17.50 -13.14
N ALA A 355 -1.60 16.65 -12.12
CA ALA A 355 -1.20 16.92 -10.75
C ALA A 355 0.20 16.36 -10.44
N ALA A 356 0.87 16.92 -9.43
CA ALA A 356 2.17 16.41 -8.96
C ALA A 356 2.05 15.09 -8.16
N TYR A 357 0.86 14.51 -8.05
CA TYR A 357 0.58 13.33 -7.25
C TYR A 357 -0.49 12.45 -7.87
N GLY A 358 -0.46 11.13 -7.62
CA GLY A 358 -1.59 10.24 -7.92
C GLY A 358 -2.62 10.28 -6.80
N ILE A 359 -2.21 9.90 -5.59
CA ILE A 359 -3.02 9.93 -4.37
C ILE A 359 -2.24 10.71 -3.31
N SER A 360 -2.85 11.73 -2.69
CA SER A 360 -2.17 12.56 -1.67
C SER A 360 -3.08 12.97 -0.52
N ASP A 361 -2.65 12.76 0.72
CA ASP A 361 -3.41 13.14 1.92
C ASP A 361 -4.82 12.54 1.96
N VAL A 362 -4.89 11.20 1.90
CA VAL A 362 -6.14 10.45 1.79
C VAL A 362 -6.27 9.47 2.93
N SER A 363 -7.47 9.36 3.50
CA SER A 363 -7.81 8.37 4.52
C SER A 363 -8.91 7.43 4.02
N LEU A 364 -8.63 6.13 3.96
CA LEU A 364 -9.59 5.08 3.62
C LEU A 364 -9.83 4.19 4.83
N VAL A 365 -11.07 4.08 5.28
CA VAL A 365 -11.47 3.28 6.45
C VAL A 365 -12.61 2.33 6.06
N ALA A 366 -12.34 1.04 6.08
CA ALA A 366 -13.33 -0.02 5.89
C ALA A 366 -13.48 -0.74 7.25
N GLU A 367 -14.52 -0.41 8.02
CA GLU A 367 -14.59 -0.76 9.45
C GLU A 367 -14.55 -2.27 9.69
N THR A 368 -15.41 -3.01 9.01
CA THR A 368 -15.49 -4.47 9.10
C THR A 368 -15.02 -5.18 7.84
N GLY A 369 -14.89 -4.44 6.72
CA GLY A 369 -14.57 -4.99 5.41
C GLY A 369 -13.10 -4.89 5.01
N ALA A 370 -12.87 -5.12 3.71
CA ALA A 370 -11.60 -5.01 3.04
C ALA A 370 -11.45 -3.66 2.32
N ILE A 371 -10.22 -3.25 2.11
CA ILE A 371 -9.87 -2.26 1.09
C ILE A 371 -9.27 -3.04 -0.09
N GLY A 372 -9.74 -2.77 -1.31
CA GLY A 372 -9.26 -3.39 -2.54
C GLY A 372 -7.83 -2.99 -2.91
N GLU A 373 -7.60 -2.80 -4.21
CA GLU A 373 -6.32 -2.28 -4.70
C GLU A 373 -6.28 -0.75 -4.56
N VAL A 374 -5.20 -0.20 -4.01
CA VAL A 374 -4.94 1.24 -3.95
C VAL A 374 -3.77 1.56 -4.85
N ILE A 375 -4.05 2.28 -5.94
CA ILE A 375 -3.10 2.52 -7.03
C ILE A 375 -2.97 4.02 -7.29
N GLY A 376 -1.84 4.60 -6.91
CA GLY A 376 -1.49 5.98 -7.23
C GLY A 376 -0.38 6.02 -8.28
N ARG A 377 -0.63 6.73 -9.38
CA ARG A 377 0.34 6.90 -10.47
C ARG A 377 0.49 8.38 -10.80
N THR A 378 1.68 8.80 -11.21
CA THR A 378 1.89 10.18 -11.68
C THR A 378 3.05 10.30 -12.67
N HIS A 379 2.95 11.27 -13.60
CA HIS A 379 4.08 11.67 -14.45
C HIS A 379 5.15 12.43 -13.64
N THR A 380 4.73 13.32 -12.73
CA THR A 380 5.62 14.18 -11.94
C THR A 380 5.27 14.12 -10.46
N GLY A 381 6.26 14.11 -9.56
CA GLY A 381 6.05 14.02 -8.10
C GLY A 381 5.69 12.62 -7.61
N ASN A 382 4.87 12.46 -6.56
CA ASN A 382 4.74 11.17 -5.84
C ASN A 382 3.56 10.31 -6.34
N GLY A 383 3.76 9.00 -6.51
CA GLY A 383 2.66 8.09 -6.85
C GLY A 383 1.59 8.08 -5.75
N ILE A 384 2.02 7.85 -4.52
CA ILE A 384 1.23 7.94 -3.28
C ILE A 384 2.00 8.76 -2.24
N GLU A 385 1.34 9.72 -1.61
CA GLU A 385 1.84 10.50 -0.46
C GLU A 385 0.79 10.57 0.66
N LYS A 386 1.19 10.46 1.92
CA LYS A 386 0.32 10.69 3.09
C LYS A 386 -0.99 9.91 3.04
N LEU A 387 -0.92 8.62 2.72
CA LEU A 387 -2.06 7.74 2.64
C LEU A 387 -2.27 7.01 3.98
N LYS A 388 -3.48 7.04 4.52
CA LYS A 388 -3.90 6.21 5.64
C LYS A 388 -4.88 5.14 5.16
N LEU A 389 -4.58 3.88 5.44
CA LEU A 389 -5.44 2.73 5.18
C LEU A 389 -5.77 2.01 6.49
N ASP A 390 -7.05 1.81 6.78
CA ASP A 390 -7.52 1.09 7.96
C ASP A 390 -8.66 0.15 7.54
N ALA A 391 -8.36 -1.13 7.32
CA ALA A 391 -9.33 -2.11 6.81
C ALA A 391 -9.58 -3.21 7.83
N GLY A 392 -10.82 -3.54 8.18
CA GLY A 392 -11.16 -4.59 9.15
C GLY A 392 -10.53 -5.94 8.83
N THR A 393 -10.57 -6.36 7.56
CA THR A 393 -10.08 -7.66 7.09
C THR A 393 -8.76 -7.55 6.32
N SER A 394 -8.77 -7.07 5.09
CA SER A 394 -7.58 -7.08 4.23
C SER A 394 -7.39 -5.81 3.41
N ILE A 395 -6.14 -5.51 3.07
CA ILE A 395 -5.77 -4.57 2.01
C ILE A 395 -5.22 -5.38 0.84
N GLY A 396 -5.82 -5.28 -0.35
CA GLY A 396 -5.46 -6.13 -1.50
C GLY A 396 -4.08 -5.84 -2.09
N LEU A 397 -3.79 -4.58 -2.40
CA LEU A 397 -2.53 -4.11 -3.00
C LEU A 397 -2.33 -2.63 -2.65
N VAL A 398 -1.09 -2.24 -2.35
CA VAL A 398 -0.70 -0.82 -2.29
C VAL A 398 0.36 -0.58 -3.36
N ARG A 399 0.03 0.19 -4.39
CA ARG A 399 0.93 0.44 -5.52
C ARG A 399 1.08 1.93 -5.80
N GLY A 400 2.31 2.42 -5.66
CA GLY A 400 2.67 3.79 -6.00
C GLY A 400 3.69 3.84 -7.14
N VAL A 401 3.42 4.60 -8.20
CA VAL A 401 4.31 4.75 -9.36
C VAL A 401 4.55 6.22 -9.67
N SER A 402 5.80 6.65 -9.64
CA SER A 402 6.25 7.95 -10.14
C SER A 402 7.12 7.75 -11.38
N TYR A 403 6.66 8.22 -12.54
CA TYR A 403 7.38 8.07 -13.80
C TYR A 403 8.54 9.06 -13.97
N GLY A 404 8.59 10.14 -13.18
CA GLY A 404 9.68 11.12 -13.19
C GLY A 404 9.90 11.82 -14.53
N GLU A 405 8.82 12.06 -15.27
CA GLU A 405 8.87 12.71 -16.58
C GLU A 405 9.09 14.23 -16.43
N TYR A 406 9.41 14.91 -17.54
CA TYR A 406 9.62 16.36 -17.60
C TYR A 406 10.75 16.93 -16.72
N GLY A 407 11.72 16.10 -16.31
CA GLY A 407 12.89 16.55 -15.54
C GLY A 407 12.64 16.74 -14.04
N SER A 408 11.47 16.32 -13.53
CA SER A 408 11.19 16.30 -12.09
C SER A 408 11.85 15.08 -11.43
N LEU A 409 12.97 15.31 -10.74
CA LEU A 409 13.86 14.25 -10.22
C LEU A 409 13.55 13.77 -8.80
N LEU A 410 12.47 14.23 -8.14
CA LEU A 410 12.26 13.99 -6.70
C LEU A 410 11.01 13.17 -6.35
N GLY A 411 10.33 12.58 -7.33
CA GLY A 411 9.13 11.78 -7.08
C GLY A 411 9.41 10.43 -6.42
N PHE A 412 8.65 10.11 -5.36
CA PHE A 412 8.63 8.82 -4.68
C PHE A 412 7.52 7.92 -5.26
N GLY A 413 7.68 6.60 -5.17
CA GLY A 413 6.59 5.68 -5.49
C GLY A 413 5.51 5.77 -4.41
N ILE A 414 5.91 5.48 -3.17
CA ILE A 414 5.08 5.56 -1.96
C ILE A 414 5.87 6.33 -0.88
N VAL A 415 5.25 7.32 -0.25
CA VAL A 415 5.85 8.05 0.87
C VAL A 415 4.82 8.37 1.96
N ASP A 416 5.26 8.37 3.22
CA ASP A 416 4.44 8.72 4.39
C ASP A 416 3.10 7.95 4.48
N THR A 417 3.09 6.69 4.06
CA THR A 417 1.89 5.85 4.03
C THR A 417 1.81 4.98 5.27
N ASN A 418 0.63 4.93 5.90
CA ASN A 418 0.34 4.08 7.06
C ASN A 418 -0.82 3.14 6.74
N ALA A 419 -0.60 1.83 6.83
CA ALA A 419 -1.60 0.82 6.52
C ALA A 419 -1.76 -0.18 7.66
N VAL A 420 -3.00 -0.41 8.08
CA VAL A 420 -3.39 -1.37 9.11
C VAL A 420 -4.55 -2.24 8.62
N ALA A 421 -4.37 -3.56 8.65
CA ALA A 421 -5.41 -4.54 8.31
C ALA A 421 -5.16 -5.89 8.99
N ALA A 422 -6.06 -6.87 8.94
CA ALA A 422 -5.70 -8.23 9.39
C ALA A 422 -4.67 -8.88 8.44
N SER A 423 -4.79 -8.64 7.13
CA SER A 423 -3.79 -9.03 6.13
C SER A 423 -3.52 -7.91 5.15
N ILE A 424 -2.27 -7.75 4.70
CA ILE A 424 -1.90 -6.79 3.66
C ILE A 424 -1.29 -7.58 2.51
N GLY A 425 -1.77 -7.36 1.29
CA GLY A 425 -1.20 -7.98 0.11
C GLY A 425 0.15 -7.38 -0.25
N THR A 426 0.41 -7.27 -1.55
CA THR A 426 1.68 -6.73 -2.03
C THR A 426 1.77 -5.22 -1.80
N VAL A 427 2.95 -4.74 -1.45
CA VAL A 427 3.31 -3.32 -1.43
C VAL A 427 4.37 -3.08 -2.51
N LEU A 428 4.07 -2.23 -3.48
CA LEU A 428 4.92 -1.97 -4.63
C LEU A 428 5.13 -0.46 -4.85
N GLY A 429 6.37 -0.01 -4.66
CA GLY A 429 6.81 1.34 -5.02
C GLY A 429 7.72 1.33 -6.24
N ILE A 430 7.45 2.22 -7.20
CA ILE A 430 8.34 2.48 -8.35
C ILE A 430 8.58 3.99 -8.46
N ALA A 431 9.84 4.40 -8.55
CA ALA A 431 10.21 5.82 -8.61
C ALA A 431 11.35 6.07 -9.60
N SER A 432 11.08 6.80 -10.68
CA SER A 432 12.12 7.18 -11.65
C SER A 432 13.04 8.33 -11.18
N GLY A 433 12.68 9.05 -10.12
CA GLY A 433 13.47 10.18 -9.60
C GLY A 433 13.98 9.99 -8.17
N GLY A 434 13.09 9.58 -7.26
CA GLY A 434 13.36 9.44 -5.82
C GLY A 434 13.58 8.00 -5.36
N THR A 435 13.24 7.76 -4.09
CA THR A 435 13.20 6.42 -3.48
C THR A 435 11.87 5.76 -3.81
N ALA A 436 11.84 4.44 -4.00
CA ALA A 436 10.61 3.75 -4.32
C ALA A 436 9.58 3.76 -3.20
N ILE A 437 9.98 3.39 -1.98
CA ILE A 437 9.14 3.46 -0.77
C ILE A 437 9.93 4.15 0.34
N LYS A 438 9.34 5.18 0.94
CA LYS A 438 9.99 5.96 2.00
C LYS A 438 9.06 6.20 3.20
N THR A 439 9.60 6.17 4.42
CA THR A 439 8.91 6.62 5.66
C THR A 439 7.50 6.06 5.83
N SER A 440 7.30 4.80 5.44
CA SER A 440 5.98 4.17 5.39
C SER A 440 5.91 2.97 6.33
N THR A 441 4.71 2.75 6.88
CA THR A 441 4.45 1.73 7.91
C THR A 441 3.31 0.81 7.48
N PHE A 442 3.54 -0.50 7.53
CA PHE A 442 2.57 -1.54 7.18
C PHE A 442 2.45 -2.53 8.34
N ILE A 443 1.28 -2.62 8.97
CA ILE A 443 1.07 -3.41 10.18
C ILE A 443 -0.14 -4.33 10.00
N THR A 444 0.03 -5.61 10.27
CA THR A 444 -1.13 -6.51 10.43
C THR A 444 -1.67 -6.46 11.86
N ARG A 445 -2.98 -6.48 12.05
CA ARG A 445 -3.61 -6.62 13.36
C ARG A 445 -3.32 -8.00 13.94
N THR A 446 -3.17 -8.02 15.26
CA THR A 446 -3.14 -9.27 16.02
C THR A 446 -4.52 -9.92 15.93
N ALA A 447 -4.59 -11.16 15.48
CA ALA A 447 -5.79 -11.96 15.54
C ALA A 447 -5.47 -13.28 16.25
N LEU A 448 -6.42 -13.76 17.06
CA LEU A 448 -6.33 -15.03 17.76
C LEU A 448 -7.38 -15.97 17.17
N ASP A 449 -7.06 -17.25 17.03
CA ASP A 449 -8.01 -18.29 16.67
C ASP A 449 -9.00 -18.55 17.81
N ALA A 450 -10.01 -19.39 17.56
CA ALA A 450 -11.03 -19.73 18.56
C ALA A 450 -10.45 -20.42 19.83
N SER A 451 -9.21 -20.91 19.76
CA SER A 451 -8.48 -21.52 20.87
C SER A 451 -7.55 -20.52 21.58
N GLY A 452 -7.53 -19.25 21.17
CA GLY A 452 -6.70 -18.19 21.74
C GLY A 452 -5.27 -18.14 21.19
N ASN A 453 -4.93 -18.92 20.15
CA ASN A 453 -3.59 -18.91 19.55
C ASN A 453 -3.48 -17.84 18.44
N ALA A 454 -2.30 -17.25 18.28
CA ALA A 454 -2.00 -16.33 17.18
C ALA A 454 -2.36 -16.91 15.79
N LEU A 455 -3.23 -16.22 15.05
CA LEU A 455 -3.56 -16.53 13.66
C LEU A 455 -2.38 -16.16 12.75
N ARG A 456 -1.68 -17.18 12.27
CA ARG A 456 -0.50 -17.03 11.40
C ARG A 456 -0.84 -16.66 9.96
N THR A 457 -2.12 -16.66 9.60
CA THR A 457 -2.61 -16.28 8.27
C THR A 457 -2.55 -14.78 8.02
N ASN A 458 -2.40 -13.97 9.07
CA ASN A 458 -2.29 -12.51 9.01
C ASN A 458 -0.92 -12.09 8.50
N ALA A 459 -0.73 -12.23 7.19
CA ALA A 459 0.52 -12.01 6.50
C ALA A 459 0.58 -10.64 5.82
N ILE A 460 1.81 -10.20 5.56
CA ILE A 460 2.11 -9.15 4.60
C ILE A 460 2.72 -9.82 3.36
N GLY A 461 2.22 -9.46 2.18
CA GLY A 461 2.76 -9.94 0.91
C GLY A 461 4.20 -9.48 0.67
N SER A 462 4.62 -9.40 -0.60
CA SER A 462 5.95 -8.85 -0.88
C SER A 462 5.98 -7.34 -0.69
N VAL A 463 7.09 -6.83 -0.15
CA VAL A 463 7.37 -5.38 -0.07
C VAL A 463 8.52 -5.09 -1.04
N THR A 464 8.17 -4.50 -2.18
CA THR A 464 9.09 -4.30 -3.29
C THR A 464 9.20 -2.82 -3.67
N GLY A 465 10.43 -2.33 -3.71
CA GLY A 465 10.76 -0.98 -4.13
C GLY A 465 11.84 -0.96 -5.20
N ARG A 466 11.58 -0.28 -6.32
CA ARG A 466 12.60 0.08 -7.30
C ARG A 466 12.62 1.59 -7.52
N GLY A 467 13.69 2.24 -7.09
CA GLY A 467 13.83 3.69 -7.20
C GLY A 467 15.16 4.11 -7.79
N TRP A 468 15.22 5.34 -8.30
CA TRP A 468 16.47 5.92 -8.82
C TRP A 468 17.48 6.22 -7.71
N ARG A 469 17.02 6.74 -6.56
CA ARG A 469 17.85 7.12 -5.40
C ARG A 469 17.84 6.13 -4.23
N GLY A 470 17.01 5.10 -4.30
CA GLY A 470 16.87 4.12 -3.23
C GLY A 470 15.71 3.15 -3.50
N GLY A 471 15.82 1.92 -3.00
CA GLY A 471 14.71 0.97 -3.07
C GLY A 471 13.70 1.19 -1.96
N LEU A 472 14.09 0.84 -0.73
CA LEU A 472 13.31 0.99 0.50
C LEU A 472 14.11 1.85 1.51
N ASP A 473 13.52 2.93 2.00
CA ASP A 473 14.14 3.85 2.98
C ASP A 473 13.23 4.06 4.19
N THR A 474 13.68 3.67 5.39
CA THR A 474 12.94 3.89 6.64
C THR A 474 11.53 3.28 6.58
N VAL A 475 11.43 2.05 6.07
CA VAL A 475 10.16 1.31 5.96
C VAL A 475 9.98 0.42 7.19
N THR A 476 8.81 0.50 7.82
CA THR A 476 8.46 -0.35 8.96
C THR A 476 7.38 -1.35 8.55
N VAL A 477 7.64 -2.64 8.73
CA VAL A 477 6.72 -3.72 8.40
C VAL A 477 6.59 -4.62 9.61
N VAL A 478 5.37 -4.77 10.14
CA VAL A 478 5.10 -5.65 11.27
C VAL A 478 3.98 -6.62 10.88
N ALA A 479 4.35 -7.86 10.63
CA ALA A 479 3.41 -8.94 10.35
C ALA A 479 3.27 -9.86 11.56
N HIS A 480 2.03 -10.26 11.84
CA HIS A 480 1.75 -11.27 12.86
C HIS A 480 2.13 -12.66 12.34
N GLY A 481 1.76 -12.95 11.08
CA GLY A 481 2.19 -14.10 10.30
C GLY A 481 3.44 -13.81 9.45
N ASP A 482 3.46 -14.31 8.22
CA ASP A 482 4.59 -14.19 7.31
C ASP A 482 4.74 -12.79 6.71
N ILE A 483 5.98 -12.43 6.37
CA ILE A 483 6.31 -11.36 5.41
C ILE A 483 6.84 -12.04 4.17
N GLY A 484 6.29 -11.69 3.00
CA GLY A 484 6.78 -12.18 1.71
C GLY A 484 8.21 -11.74 1.37
N THR A 485 8.55 -11.75 0.09
CA THR A 485 9.85 -11.24 -0.37
C THR A 485 9.98 -9.74 -0.08
N ILE A 486 11.12 -9.34 0.48
CA ILE A 486 11.48 -7.93 0.66
C ILE A 486 12.56 -7.61 -0.36
N SER A 487 12.28 -6.66 -1.26
CA SER A 487 13.19 -6.32 -2.34
C SER A 487 13.32 -4.81 -2.48
N GLY A 488 14.54 -4.29 -2.39
CA GLY A 488 14.86 -2.89 -2.60
C GLY A 488 15.97 -2.75 -3.65
N VAL A 489 15.70 -1.99 -4.70
CA VAL A 489 16.64 -1.73 -5.80
C VAL A 489 16.82 -0.23 -5.99
N ALA A 490 18.05 0.23 -5.94
CA ALA A 490 18.47 1.56 -6.32
C ALA A 490 19.14 1.52 -7.71
N ASP A 491 18.56 2.18 -8.71
CA ASP A 491 19.06 2.13 -10.08
C ASP A 491 20.27 3.05 -10.32
N SER A 492 20.43 4.14 -9.55
CA SER A 492 21.48 5.14 -9.78
C SER A 492 22.31 5.46 -8.54
N SER A 493 21.71 5.94 -7.45
CA SER A 493 22.42 6.27 -6.22
C SER A 493 21.68 5.72 -5.00
N GLY A 494 22.34 5.67 -3.85
CA GLY A 494 21.72 5.25 -2.58
C GLY A 494 21.50 3.75 -2.45
N SER A 495 20.92 3.37 -1.32
CA SER A 495 20.88 1.97 -0.87
C SER A 495 19.69 1.20 -1.44
N GLY A 496 19.86 -0.12 -1.62
CA GLY A 496 18.76 -1.01 -1.95
C GLY A 496 17.70 -1.00 -0.85
N ILE A 497 18.11 -1.34 0.37
CA ILE A 497 17.29 -1.22 1.58
C ILE A 497 18.12 -0.47 2.63
N SER A 498 17.57 0.61 3.18
CA SER A 498 18.22 1.38 4.24
C SER A 498 17.24 1.77 5.35
N GLY A 499 17.68 1.63 6.60
CA GLY A 499 16.88 1.94 7.78
C GLY A 499 15.65 1.04 7.94
N GLY A 500 14.78 1.40 8.89
CA GLY A 500 13.52 0.70 9.14
C GLY A 500 13.65 -0.67 9.79
N SER A 501 12.53 -1.39 9.87
CA SER A 501 12.49 -2.74 10.43
C SER A 501 11.39 -3.60 9.84
N PHE A 502 11.69 -4.89 9.65
CA PHE A 502 10.77 -5.90 9.15
C PHE A 502 10.65 -7.01 10.20
N ASP A 503 9.52 -7.05 10.89
CA ASP A 503 9.28 -7.93 12.02
C ASP A 503 8.12 -8.88 11.71
N SER A 504 8.42 -10.18 11.61
CA SER A 504 7.44 -11.26 11.53
C SER A 504 7.39 -11.97 12.89
N HIS A 505 6.29 -11.81 13.63
CA HIS A 505 6.23 -12.29 15.02
C HIS A 505 6.14 -13.82 15.13
N TYR A 506 5.23 -14.44 14.36
CA TYR A 506 4.95 -15.88 14.42
C TYR A 506 5.11 -16.58 13.07
N GLY A 507 5.67 -15.87 12.08
CA GLY A 507 5.89 -16.36 10.73
C GLY A 507 7.35 -16.28 10.29
N LYS A 508 7.54 -16.28 8.98
CA LYS A 508 8.83 -16.18 8.31
C LYS A 508 8.92 -14.89 7.51
N ILE A 509 10.15 -14.45 7.30
CA ILE A 509 10.48 -13.48 6.26
C ILE A 509 10.95 -14.27 5.04
N GLY A 510 10.42 -13.91 3.87
CA GLY A 510 10.82 -14.48 2.58
C GLY A 510 12.26 -14.14 2.19
N ALA A 511 12.53 -14.10 0.87
CA ALA A 511 13.85 -13.67 0.41
C ALA A 511 14.05 -12.17 0.67
N ILE A 512 15.27 -11.78 1.04
CA ILE A 512 15.69 -10.38 1.18
C ILE A 512 16.64 -10.05 0.04
N VAL A 513 16.33 -9.02 -0.74
CA VAL A 513 17.13 -8.58 -1.87
C VAL A 513 17.40 -7.08 -1.76
N GLY A 514 18.65 -6.70 -1.53
CA GLY A 514 19.09 -5.31 -1.49
C GLY A 514 20.11 -5.02 -2.58
N VAL A 515 19.78 -4.16 -3.54
CA VAL A 515 20.67 -3.76 -4.64
C VAL A 515 20.97 -2.27 -4.54
N GLY A 516 22.18 -1.92 -4.11
CA GLY A 516 22.67 -0.55 -4.04
C GLY A 516 23.05 0.02 -5.42
N GLY A 517 22.81 1.31 -5.61
CA GLY A 517 23.02 1.99 -6.88
C GLY A 517 24.50 2.17 -7.26
N PRO A 518 24.83 2.36 -8.56
CA PRO A 518 26.18 2.60 -9.08
C PRO A 518 26.91 3.83 -8.51
N GLY A 519 26.18 4.84 -8.04
CA GLY A 519 26.70 6.09 -7.49
C GLY A 519 27.28 5.95 -6.08
N ALA A 520 27.74 7.08 -5.53
CA ALA A 520 28.32 7.12 -4.18
C ALA A 520 27.34 6.62 -3.11
N ASN A 521 27.88 5.93 -2.10
CA ASN A 521 27.14 5.43 -0.92
C ASN A 521 26.00 4.44 -1.25
N GLY A 522 26.10 3.70 -2.35
CA GLY A 522 25.10 2.68 -2.71
C GLY A 522 25.27 1.37 -1.94
N HIS A 523 24.66 1.24 -0.76
CA HIS A 523 24.68 0.00 0.01
C HIS A 523 23.66 -1.01 -0.50
N GLY A 524 23.93 -2.32 -0.34
CA GLY A 524 22.91 -3.34 -0.59
C GLY A 524 21.83 -3.29 0.50
N LEU A 525 22.25 -3.57 1.74
CA LEU A 525 21.49 -3.46 2.98
C LEU A 525 22.24 -2.55 3.96
N ASP A 526 21.54 -1.63 4.60
CA ASP A 526 22.14 -0.61 5.46
C ASP A 526 21.28 -0.26 6.68
N ALA A 527 21.81 -0.44 7.89
CA ALA A 527 21.15 -0.06 9.14
C ALA A 527 19.70 -0.57 9.31
N THR A 528 19.34 -1.69 8.67
CA THR A 528 18.00 -2.28 8.70
C THR A 528 17.96 -3.49 9.63
N ARG A 529 16.84 -3.69 10.33
CA ARG A 529 16.58 -4.90 11.12
C ARG A 529 15.56 -5.81 10.42
N PHE A 530 15.88 -7.09 10.32
CA PHE A 530 14.97 -8.15 9.91
C PHE A 530 14.83 -9.16 11.04
N GLN A 531 13.61 -9.39 11.51
CA GLN A 531 13.35 -10.21 12.69
C GLN A 531 12.21 -11.21 12.44
N ALA A 532 12.50 -12.50 12.59
CA ALA A 532 11.53 -13.60 12.55
C ALA A 532 11.89 -14.62 13.64
N THR A 533 11.69 -14.24 14.91
CA THR A 533 12.35 -14.88 16.07
C THR A 533 11.55 -15.98 16.75
N ASP A 534 10.37 -16.34 16.24
CA ASP A 534 9.61 -17.48 16.77
C ASP A 534 10.46 -18.77 16.76
N LEU A 535 10.63 -19.40 17.92
CA LEU A 535 11.57 -20.51 18.10
C LEU A 535 11.19 -21.80 17.34
N GLN A 536 9.95 -21.90 16.85
CA GLN A 536 9.46 -23.09 16.14
C GLN A 536 9.37 -22.86 14.63
N PHE A 537 8.87 -21.71 14.20
CA PHE A 537 8.53 -21.41 12.81
C PHE A 537 9.29 -20.22 12.24
N GLY A 538 9.87 -19.38 13.10
CA GLY A 538 10.58 -18.17 12.73
C GLY A 538 11.77 -18.44 11.82
N GLY A 539 11.87 -17.70 10.73
CA GLY A 539 12.90 -17.93 9.72
C GLY A 539 13.11 -16.76 8.79
N ILE A 540 14.32 -16.64 8.26
CA ILE A 540 14.65 -15.72 7.18
C ILE A 540 15.09 -16.56 5.98
N GLY A 541 14.50 -16.28 4.81
CA GLY A 541 14.88 -16.93 3.56
C GLY A 541 16.30 -16.58 3.10
N ARG A 542 16.53 -16.67 1.78
CA ARG A 542 17.81 -16.25 1.18
C ARG A 542 18.00 -14.74 1.31
N VAL A 543 19.20 -14.31 1.69
CA VAL A 543 19.60 -12.89 1.72
C VAL A 543 20.61 -12.64 0.61
N THR A 544 20.30 -11.71 -0.28
CA THR A 544 21.20 -11.24 -1.34
C THR A 544 21.37 -9.74 -1.22
N ALA A 545 22.59 -9.30 -1.00
CA ALA A 545 22.92 -7.89 -0.91
C ALA A 545 24.06 -7.56 -1.88
N THR A 546 23.88 -6.54 -2.70
CA THR A 546 24.88 -6.12 -3.67
C THR A 546 25.15 -4.63 -3.56
N ALA A 547 26.43 -4.25 -3.53
CA ALA A 547 26.87 -2.88 -3.67
C ALA A 547 27.70 -2.70 -4.95
N SER A 548 27.67 -1.49 -5.48
CA SER A 548 28.35 -1.13 -6.71
C SER A 548 29.75 -0.53 -6.46
N ALA A 549 30.39 -0.07 -7.53
CA ALA A 549 31.71 0.54 -7.49
C ALA A 549 31.80 1.92 -6.81
N GLY A 550 30.68 2.51 -6.39
CA GLY A 550 30.64 3.83 -5.75
C GLY A 550 31.09 3.89 -4.29
N GLY A 551 31.62 2.81 -3.72
CA GLY A 551 32.18 2.79 -2.35
C GLY A 551 31.22 2.37 -1.23
N GLY A 552 29.99 1.96 -1.54
CA GLY A 552 29.04 1.42 -0.55
C GLY A 552 29.38 -0.01 -0.10
N ASN A 553 28.85 -0.41 1.06
CA ASN A 553 28.99 -1.77 1.58
C ASN A 553 27.82 -2.64 1.10
N ALA A 554 28.07 -3.92 0.78
CA ALA A 554 26.96 -4.81 0.42
C ALA A 554 26.02 -5.02 1.62
N ILE A 555 26.55 -5.24 2.82
CA ILE A 555 25.80 -5.21 4.09
C ILE A 555 26.51 -4.27 5.08
N SER A 556 25.78 -3.32 5.66
CA SER A 556 26.28 -2.39 6.68
C SER A 556 25.32 -2.34 7.86
N ASP A 557 25.80 -2.54 9.08
CA ASP A 557 25.06 -2.38 10.35
C ASP A 557 23.66 -3.02 10.37
N THR A 558 23.48 -4.08 9.59
CA THR A 558 22.19 -4.76 9.38
C THR A 558 22.06 -5.91 10.37
N LYS A 559 20.85 -6.10 10.90
CA LYS A 559 20.53 -7.20 11.82
C LYS A 559 19.62 -8.23 11.14
N LEU A 560 20.05 -9.48 11.12
CA LEU A 560 19.27 -10.63 10.67
C LEU A 560 19.02 -11.56 11.86
N LEU A 561 17.80 -11.60 12.35
CA LEU A 561 17.44 -12.30 13.59
C LEU A 561 16.37 -13.36 13.28
N ALA A 562 16.69 -14.65 13.35
CA ALA A 562 15.78 -15.74 13.01
C ALA A 562 15.64 -16.78 14.14
N GLY A 563 14.48 -17.42 14.22
CA GLY A 563 14.16 -18.45 15.21
C GLY A 563 14.33 -19.89 14.67
N GLY A 564 13.24 -20.65 14.69
CA GLY A 564 13.22 -22.11 14.51
C GLY A 564 13.77 -22.64 13.20
N THR A 565 13.44 -22.04 12.05
CA THR A 565 13.90 -22.55 10.75
C THR A 565 15.26 -21.96 10.33
N GLY A 566 15.78 -21.02 11.11
CA GLY A 566 17.10 -20.41 10.89
C GLY A 566 17.14 -19.42 9.72
N ILE A 567 18.35 -19.21 9.19
CA ILE A 567 18.65 -18.27 8.12
C ILE A 567 19.13 -19.04 6.88
N GLY A 568 18.53 -18.71 5.73
CA GLY A 568 18.95 -19.22 4.43
C GLY A 568 20.36 -18.77 4.03
N PRO A 569 20.79 -19.04 2.79
CA PRO A 569 22.09 -18.55 2.29
C PRO A 569 22.17 -17.03 2.34
N VAL A 570 23.26 -16.50 2.88
CA VAL A 570 23.57 -15.06 2.90
C VAL A 570 24.66 -14.79 1.88
N ARG A 571 24.36 -13.93 0.90
CA ARG A 571 25.31 -13.53 -0.14
C ARG A 571 25.49 -12.02 -0.17
N ALA A 572 26.72 -11.58 0.07
CA ALA A 572 27.12 -10.17 -0.05
C ALA A 572 28.09 -10.02 -1.23
N THR A 573 27.83 -9.11 -2.16
CA THR A 573 28.70 -8.91 -3.34
C THR A 573 28.97 -7.44 -3.60
N VAL A 574 30.24 -7.05 -3.65
CA VAL A 574 30.69 -5.72 -4.12
C VAL A 574 31.32 -5.89 -5.49
N HIS A 575 30.70 -5.29 -6.50
CA HIS A 575 31.05 -5.54 -7.91
C HIS A 575 32.33 -4.84 -8.37
N GLY A 576 32.82 -3.81 -7.67
CA GLY A 576 34.04 -3.07 -7.99
C GLY A 576 34.23 -1.85 -7.10
N GLY A 577 35.00 -0.86 -7.55
CA GLY A 577 35.17 0.43 -6.85
C GLY A 577 36.44 0.54 -6.03
N VAL A 578 36.58 1.67 -5.33
CA VAL A 578 37.73 1.89 -4.44
C VAL A 578 37.45 1.28 -3.07
N ASP A 579 36.43 1.73 -2.33
CA ASP A 579 36.34 1.47 -0.88
C ASP A 579 35.21 0.52 -0.42
N GLY A 580 34.39 -0.02 -1.32
CA GLY A 580 33.19 -0.77 -0.92
C GLY A 580 33.51 -2.10 -0.23
N ASN A 581 32.95 -2.37 0.95
CA ASN A 581 33.19 -3.59 1.72
C ASN A 581 32.06 -4.62 1.57
N GLY A 582 32.35 -5.89 1.81
CA GLY A 582 31.35 -6.96 1.75
C GLY A 582 30.32 -6.84 2.89
N MET A 583 30.79 -6.97 4.12
CA MET A 583 29.99 -6.86 5.34
C MET A 583 30.75 -6.00 6.36
N VAL A 584 30.08 -5.03 6.96
CA VAL A 584 30.65 -4.16 8.00
C VAL A 584 29.67 -4.07 9.17
N GLY A 585 30.11 -4.50 10.35
CA GLY A 585 29.29 -4.51 11.55
C GLY A 585 28.04 -5.39 11.40
N GLY A 586 27.00 -5.04 12.16
CA GLY A 586 25.73 -5.78 12.18
C GLY A 586 25.77 -7.11 12.95
N GLU A 587 24.67 -7.84 12.89
CA GLU A 587 24.49 -9.13 13.58
C GLU A 587 23.68 -10.09 12.72
N ILE A 588 24.20 -11.28 12.47
CA ILE A 588 23.47 -12.39 11.86
C ILE A 588 23.30 -13.46 12.93
N ARG A 589 22.07 -13.64 13.42
CA ARG A 589 21.79 -14.53 14.53
C ARG A 589 20.62 -15.46 14.28
N SER A 590 20.85 -16.75 14.47
CA SER A 590 19.82 -17.77 14.54
C SER A 590 19.69 -18.31 15.98
N PHE A 591 18.51 -18.14 16.59
CA PHE A 591 18.24 -18.52 17.98
C PHE A 591 17.92 -20.00 18.18
N ALA A 592 17.52 -20.72 17.12
CA ALA A 592 17.19 -22.15 17.20
C ALA A 592 17.59 -22.94 15.96
N GLY A 593 17.48 -22.37 14.75
CA GLY A 593 17.85 -23.03 13.50
C GLY A 593 19.32 -22.83 13.08
N PRO A 594 19.70 -23.36 11.89
CA PRO A 594 21.03 -23.18 11.31
C PRO A 594 21.17 -21.85 10.55
N ILE A 595 22.41 -21.48 10.21
CA ILE A 595 22.74 -20.52 9.15
C ILE A 595 23.30 -21.32 7.97
N THR A 596 22.62 -21.30 6.82
CA THR A 596 22.92 -22.23 5.70
C THR A 596 24.31 -22.03 5.09
N SER A 597 24.67 -20.78 4.78
CA SER A 597 26.01 -20.39 4.31
C SER A 597 26.16 -18.87 4.33
N VAL A 598 27.41 -18.41 4.33
CA VAL A 598 27.76 -16.99 4.19
C VAL A 598 28.81 -16.87 3.08
N ASP A 599 28.43 -16.26 1.96
CA ASP A 599 29.29 -16.08 0.79
C ASP A 599 29.50 -14.58 0.52
N VAL A 600 30.72 -14.09 0.70
CA VAL A 600 31.10 -12.67 0.56
C VAL A 600 32.14 -12.51 -0.55
N ILE A 601 31.84 -11.68 -1.54
CA ILE A 601 32.72 -11.44 -2.70
C ILE A 601 32.93 -9.94 -2.87
N VAL A 602 34.19 -9.49 -2.78
CA VAL A 602 34.54 -8.07 -2.83
C VAL A 602 35.60 -7.83 -3.89
N ARG A 603 35.24 -7.05 -4.91
CA ARG A 603 36.10 -6.73 -6.06
C ARG A 603 36.66 -5.30 -6.03
N SER A 604 36.39 -4.55 -4.98
CA SER A 604 36.95 -3.22 -4.76
C SER A 604 38.44 -3.29 -4.40
N THR A 605 39.19 -2.23 -4.69
CA THR A 605 40.65 -2.21 -4.51
C THR A 605 41.10 -1.97 -3.07
N GLU A 606 40.30 -1.26 -2.28
CA GLU A 606 40.56 -0.94 -0.88
C GLU A 606 39.49 -1.54 0.05
N GLY A 607 38.48 -2.22 -0.48
CA GLY A 607 37.44 -2.84 0.33
C GLY A 607 37.83 -4.18 0.93
N ARG A 608 37.28 -4.44 2.11
CA ARG A 608 37.47 -5.64 2.94
C ARG A 608 36.25 -6.56 2.82
N GLY A 609 36.43 -7.83 3.14
CA GLY A 609 35.40 -8.85 3.04
C GLY A 609 34.37 -8.71 4.16
N ILE A 610 34.70 -9.21 5.34
CA ILE A 610 33.93 -9.03 6.58
C ILE A 610 34.76 -8.20 7.56
N VAL A 611 34.16 -7.16 8.14
CA VAL A 611 34.79 -6.28 9.14
C VAL A 611 33.91 -6.23 10.38
N ASP A 612 34.46 -6.62 11.53
CA ASP A 612 33.76 -6.60 12.85
C ASP A 612 32.38 -7.28 12.82
N GLY A 613 32.24 -8.34 12.02
CA GLY A 613 30.98 -9.07 11.87
C GLY A 613 30.66 -9.96 13.07
N LYS A 614 29.38 -10.02 13.45
CA LYS A 614 28.89 -10.95 14.48
C LYS A 614 27.94 -11.98 13.86
N ILE A 615 28.36 -13.24 13.79
CA ILE A 615 27.59 -14.34 13.19
C ILE A 615 27.41 -15.46 14.20
N GLN A 616 26.18 -15.70 14.63
CA GLN A 616 25.87 -16.65 15.70
C GLN A 616 24.73 -17.59 15.32
N ALA A 617 24.89 -18.90 15.53
CA ALA A 617 23.80 -19.86 15.36
C ALA A 617 23.73 -20.81 16.55
N SER A 618 22.51 -21.05 17.02
CA SER A 618 22.24 -22.12 17.98
C SER A 618 22.24 -23.51 17.33
N GLY A 619 22.09 -23.58 16.00
CA GLY A 619 22.40 -24.75 15.19
C GLY A 619 23.72 -24.61 14.44
N ASP A 620 23.84 -25.33 13.32
CA ASP A 620 25.02 -25.29 12.46
C ASP A 620 25.22 -23.91 11.80
N ILE A 621 26.48 -23.53 11.60
CA ILE A 621 26.85 -22.52 10.61
C ILE A 621 27.45 -23.29 9.44
N GLY A 622 26.87 -23.20 8.25
CA GLY A 622 27.40 -23.87 7.07
C GLY A 622 28.69 -23.24 6.54
N ALA A 623 28.94 -23.35 5.24
CA ALA A 623 30.18 -22.85 4.66
C ALA A 623 30.29 -21.31 4.76
N LEU A 624 31.45 -20.82 5.22
CA LEU A 624 31.83 -19.42 5.21
C LEU A 624 32.88 -19.20 4.12
N ARG A 625 32.53 -18.48 3.06
CA ARG A 625 33.42 -18.18 1.93
C ARG A 625 33.56 -16.67 1.78
N VAL A 626 34.80 -16.18 1.87
CA VAL A 626 35.09 -14.76 1.72
C VAL A 626 36.23 -14.58 0.74
N THR A 627 36.00 -13.79 -0.30
CA THR A 627 37.01 -13.47 -1.31
C THR A 627 37.10 -11.96 -1.49
N THR A 628 38.29 -11.42 -1.33
CA THR A 628 38.61 -9.99 -1.52
C THR A 628 39.70 -9.82 -2.55
N LEU A 629 39.65 -8.70 -3.27
CA LEU A 629 40.65 -8.40 -4.29
C LEU A 629 41.99 -8.02 -3.66
N ALA A 630 42.03 -7.06 -2.72
CA ALA A 630 43.29 -6.41 -2.33
C ALA A 630 43.42 -6.03 -0.84
N LYS A 631 42.44 -6.34 0.00
CA LYS A 631 42.52 -6.19 1.47
C LYS A 631 42.06 -7.45 2.19
N ALA A 632 41.96 -7.36 3.51
CA ALA A 632 41.63 -8.48 4.35
C ALA A 632 40.28 -9.12 4.02
N ALA A 633 40.25 -10.45 3.91
CA ALA A 633 39.02 -11.18 3.64
C ALA A 633 38.14 -11.23 4.89
N ILE A 634 38.70 -11.59 6.04
CA ILE A 634 38.03 -11.46 7.34
C ILE A 634 38.92 -10.61 8.24
N ASP A 635 38.40 -9.49 8.74
CA ASP A 635 39.08 -8.60 9.67
C ASP A 635 38.23 -8.40 10.92
N LYS A 636 38.66 -9.05 12.00
CA LYS A 636 37.98 -9.15 13.28
C LYS A 636 36.58 -9.79 13.16
N GLY A 637 35.84 -9.77 14.27
CA GLY A 637 34.51 -10.34 14.37
C GLY A 637 34.43 -11.59 15.26
N GLU A 638 33.20 -11.97 15.55
CA GLU A 638 32.82 -13.08 16.42
C GLU A 638 31.92 -14.04 15.64
N PHE A 639 32.36 -15.29 15.51
CA PHE A 639 31.66 -16.32 14.75
C PHE A 639 31.41 -17.52 15.67
N THR A 640 30.17 -17.73 16.10
CA THR A 640 29.84 -18.74 17.12
C THR A 640 28.75 -19.70 16.63
N SER A 641 29.04 -21.00 16.60
CA SER A 641 28.06 -22.05 16.38
C SER A 641 27.92 -22.93 17.62
N ARG A 642 26.69 -23.30 17.98
CA ARG A 642 26.42 -24.41 18.92
C ARG A 642 26.20 -25.75 18.21
N GLY A 643 26.26 -25.76 16.88
CA GLY A 643 26.31 -26.96 16.06
C GLY A 643 27.70 -27.14 15.45
N THR A 644 27.74 -27.74 14.26
CA THR A 644 28.96 -27.80 13.45
C THR A 644 29.18 -26.49 12.70
N PHE A 645 30.42 -26.02 12.68
CA PHE A 645 30.87 -24.95 11.82
C PHE A 645 31.44 -25.55 10.53
N GLY A 646 30.87 -25.20 9.38
CA GLY A 646 31.26 -25.70 8.07
C GLY A 646 32.66 -25.25 7.64
N ALA A 647 33.01 -25.53 6.39
CA ALA A 647 34.31 -25.12 5.85
C ALA A 647 34.45 -23.59 5.82
N ILE A 648 35.58 -23.08 6.31
CA ILE A 648 35.96 -21.67 6.26
C ILE A 648 36.95 -21.49 5.12
N ARG A 649 36.64 -20.63 4.16
CA ARG A 649 37.56 -20.25 3.07
C ARG A 649 37.67 -18.73 2.99
N ALA A 650 38.83 -18.20 3.34
CA ALA A 650 39.16 -16.79 3.23
C ALA A 650 40.29 -16.58 2.20
N GLU A 651 40.08 -15.70 1.23
CA GLU A 651 41.04 -15.47 0.13
C GLU A 651 41.21 -13.97 -0.12
N ALA A 652 42.42 -13.45 0.13
CA ALA A 652 42.84 -12.09 -0.19
C ALA A 652 43.79 -12.12 -1.41
N GLN A 653 43.27 -11.81 -2.59
CA GLN A 653 43.88 -12.23 -3.86
C GLN A 653 45.17 -11.50 -4.26
N LYS A 654 45.23 -10.19 -4.05
CA LYS A 654 46.34 -9.32 -4.48
C LYS A 654 47.06 -8.58 -3.34
N GLY A 655 46.53 -8.64 -2.12
CA GLY A 655 47.03 -7.89 -0.97
C GLY A 655 46.15 -8.10 0.26
N GLY A 656 46.71 -7.89 1.45
CA GLY A 656 46.04 -8.00 2.74
C GLY A 656 46.19 -9.36 3.43
N VAL A 657 45.57 -9.46 4.61
CA VAL A 657 45.55 -10.67 5.45
C VAL A 657 44.28 -11.47 5.18
N ALA A 658 44.35 -12.77 4.92
CA ALA A 658 43.10 -13.52 4.64
C ALA A 658 42.19 -13.61 5.89
N ILE A 659 42.75 -13.90 7.06
CA ILE A 659 42.02 -13.85 8.35
C ILE A 659 42.85 -13.06 9.37
N SER A 660 42.33 -11.95 9.87
CA SER A 660 42.99 -11.03 10.80
C SER A 660 42.15 -10.88 12.07
N GLY A 661 42.69 -11.21 13.25
CA GLY A 661 42.09 -10.84 14.54
C GLY A 661 40.68 -11.37 14.84
N ALA A 662 40.19 -12.36 14.10
CA ALA A 662 38.84 -12.90 14.23
C ALA A 662 38.76 -14.05 15.24
N THR A 663 37.61 -14.19 15.91
CA THR A 663 37.34 -15.27 16.86
C THR A 663 36.26 -16.21 16.32
N PHE A 664 36.58 -17.49 16.23
CA PHE A 664 35.69 -18.55 15.79
C PHE A 664 35.47 -19.55 16.92
N GLN A 665 34.22 -19.87 17.21
CA GLN A 665 33.85 -20.79 18.28
C GLN A 665 32.81 -21.81 17.77
N ALA A 666 33.11 -23.08 17.92
CA ALA A 666 32.19 -24.20 17.69
C ALA A 666 31.96 -24.90 19.03
N LEU A 667 31.05 -24.34 19.83
CA LEU A 667 30.90 -24.67 21.24
C LEU A 667 29.96 -25.85 21.49
N GLY A 668 29.41 -26.48 20.44
CA GLY A 668 28.46 -27.58 20.58
C GLY A 668 27.29 -27.27 21.52
N ARG A 669 26.64 -28.33 21.99
CA ARG A 669 25.80 -28.29 23.19
C ARG A 669 26.61 -28.95 24.30
N ILE A 670 26.78 -28.27 25.44
CA ILE A 670 27.40 -28.86 26.62
C ILE A 670 26.49 -30.00 27.07
N ALA A 671 26.97 -31.24 26.93
CA ALA A 671 26.26 -32.41 27.41
C ALA A 671 26.08 -32.30 28.94
N ASP A 672 24.95 -32.78 29.46
CA ASP A 672 24.76 -32.83 30.91
C ASP A 672 25.79 -33.82 31.50
N PRO A 673 26.70 -33.38 32.41
CA PRO A 673 27.66 -34.28 33.03
C PRO A 673 26.98 -35.41 33.83
N ALA A 674 25.70 -35.24 34.19
CA ALA A 674 24.93 -36.23 34.93
C ALA A 674 24.30 -37.34 34.05
N ASP A 675 24.26 -37.17 32.73
CA ASP A 675 23.69 -38.17 31.80
C ASP A 675 24.65 -38.48 30.63
N PRO A 676 25.59 -39.43 30.82
CA PRO A 676 26.53 -39.86 29.79
C PRO A 676 25.87 -40.40 28.52
N ALA A 677 24.58 -40.75 28.55
CA ALA A 677 23.86 -41.23 27.37
C ALA A 677 23.60 -40.11 26.35
N THR A 678 23.61 -38.83 26.76
CA THR A 678 23.45 -37.69 25.83
C THR A 678 24.75 -37.31 25.11
N TRP A 679 25.91 -37.81 25.56
CA TRP A 679 27.23 -37.44 25.05
C TRP A 679 27.47 -37.88 23.59
N ASN A 680 26.80 -38.96 23.14
CA ASN A 680 26.91 -39.47 21.77
C ASN A 680 25.82 -38.94 20.82
N ALA A 681 24.85 -38.16 21.31
CA ALA A 681 23.70 -37.69 20.54
C ALA A 681 23.76 -36.19 20.19
N ASP A 682 24.60 -35.40 20.88
CA ASP A 682 24.71 -33.96 20.68
C ASP A 682 25.74 -33.59 19.59
N PRO A 683 25.56 -32.46 18.87
CA PRO A 683 26.54 -32.01 17.88
C PRO A 683 27.84 -31.65 18.58
N LEU A 684 28.92 -32.36 18.25
CA LEU A 684 30.24 -32.21 18.87
C LEU A 684 30.89 -30.82 18.68
N GLY A 685 30.27 -29.84 18.03
CA GLY A 685 30.90 -28.53 17.86
C GLY A 685 32.18 -28.58 17.01
N ASN A 686 32.15 -29.23 15.85
CA ASN A 686 33.33 -29.38 14.99
C ASN A 686 33.55 -28.18 14.05
N PHE A 687 34.80 -27.95 13.63
CA PHE A 687 35.11 -27.16 12.44
C PHE A 687 35.34 -28.05 11.21
N GLY A 688 34.82 -27.63 10.06
CA GLY A 688 35.26 -28.13 8.76
C GLY A 688 36.71 -27.72 8.42
N THR A 689 37.09 -27.85 7.15
CA THR A 689 38.40 -27.36 6.67
C THR A 689 38.51 -25.84 6.80
N VAL A 690 39.62 -25.36 7.35
CA VAL A 690 39.98 -23.93 7.40
C VAL A 690 41.00 -23.67 6.29
N THR A 691 40.64 -22.87 5.29
CA THR A 691 41.51 -22.47 4.18
C THR A 691 41.69 -20.96 4.17
N ALA A 692 42.93 -20.50 4.34
CA ALA A 692 43.31 -19.10 4.28
C ALA A 692 44.37 -18.89 3.20
N ILE A 693 44.13 -17.96 2.28
CA ILE A 693 45.03 -17.69 1.15
C ILE A 693 45.29 -16.18 1.05
N ALA A 694 46.55 -15.77 1.24
CA ALA A 694 47.03 -14.43 0.96
C ALA A 694 47.91 -14.42 -0.29
N GLY A 695 47.39 -13.86 -1.38
CA GLY A 695 48.05 -13.78 -2.68
C GLY A 695 48.94 -12.54 -2.86
N GLY A 696 48.87 -11.59 -1.92
CA GLY A 696 49.74 -10.41 -1.88
C GLY A 696 51.19 -10.76 -1.57
N THR A 697 52.11 -9.91 -2.03
CA THR A 697 53.56 -10.15 -1.91
C THR A 697 54.26 -9.28 -0.87
N ALA A 698 53.54 -8.38 -0.19
CA ALA A 698 54.12 -7.51 0.83
C ALA A 698 54.36 -8.29 2.13
N ALA A 699 55.30 -7.81 2.95
CA ALA A 699 55.61 -8.45 4.24
C ALA A 699 54.44 -8.45 5.24
N ALA A 700 53.44 -7.58 5.04
CA ALA A 700 52.23 -7.53 5.85
C ALA A 700 51.11 -8.46 5.35
N ASP A 701 51.26 -9.04 4.15
CA ASP A 701 50.24 -9.95 3.59
C ASP A 701 50.42 -11.34 4.20
N ARG A 702 49.47 -11.78 5.03
CA ARG A 702 49.53 -13.03 5.81
C ARG A 702 48.29 -13.87 5.58
N ALA A 703 48.38 -15.19 5.69
CA ALA A 703 47.17 -16.00 5.55
C ALA A 703 46.28 -15.90 6.80
N ILE A 704 46.84 -16.17 7.99
CA ILE A 704 46.14 -16.07 9.28
C ILE A 704 47.01 -15.26 10.25
N ASP A 705 46.46 -14.22 10.86
CA ASP A 705 47.17 -13.32 11.78
C ASP A 705 46.31 -13.01 13.02
N GLY A 706 46.78 -13.37 14.21
CA GLY A 706 46.10 -13.03 15.47
C GLY A 706 44.71 -13.62 15.65
N ALA A 707 44.35 -14.70 14.94
CA ALA A 707 43.01 -15.28 14.98
C ALA A 707 42.91 -16.37 16.07
N THR A 708 41.70 -16.54 16.62
CA THR A 708 41.40 -17.57 17.63
C THR A 708 40.33 -18.52 17.09
N PHE A 709 40.58 -19.82 17.20
CA PHE A 709 39.63 -20.86 16.86
C PHE A 709 39.49 -21.82 18.03
N GLU A 710 38.26 -22.05 18.47
CA GLU A 710 37.94 -22.89 19.63
C GLU A 710 36.79 -23.84 19.29
N ALA A 711 37.01 -25.13 19.43
CA ALA A 711 36.01 -26.17 19.23
C ALA A 711 35.99 -27.14 20.41
N ILE A 712 34.79 -27.51 20.85
CA ILE A 712 34.61 -28.68 21.71
C ILE A 712 34.97 -29.96 20.93
N GLY A 713 34.66 -29.98 19.64
CA GLY A 713 34.96 -31.10 18.77
C GLY A 713 36.35 -31.01 18.15
N GLY A 714 36.48 -31.56 16.95
CA GLY A 714 37.69 -31.53 16.16
C GLY A 714 37.72 -30.45 15.09
N PHE A 715 38.86 -30.38 14.41
CA PHE A 715 39.08 -29.58 13.21
C PHE A 715 39.29 -30.48 12.00
N GLY A 716 38.71 -30.07 10.88
CA GLY A 716 39.20 -30.47 9.57
C GLY A 716 40.65 -30.01 9.33
N LYS A 717 41.08 -30.08 8.07
CA LYS A 717 42.43 -29.60 7.71
C LYS A 717 42.54 -28.08 7.87
N ILE A 718 43.61 -27.62 8.48
CA ILE A 718 44.02 -26.21 8.49
C ILE A 718 45.02 -26.01 7.36
N LEU A 719 44.67 -25.18 6.37
CA LEU A 719 45.49 -24.86 5.20
C LEU A 719 45.69 -23.35 5.12
N ALA A 720 46.92 -22.89 5.31
CA ALA A 720 47.33 -21.50 5.24
C ALA A 720 48.36 -21.32 4.12
N THR A 721 48.09 -20.44 3.15
CA THR A 721 49.04 -20.12 2.07
C THR A 721 49.29 -18.62 2.02
N SER A 722 50.56 -18.21 2.03
CA SER A 722 50.97 -16.81 1.88
C SER A 722 52.02 -16.63 0.78
N ARG A 723 51.88 -15.58 -0.04
CA ARG A 723 52.91 -15.12 -0.99
C ARG A 723 53.73 -13.92 -0.47
N GLY A 724 53.45 -13.45 0.73
CA GLY A 724 54.03 -12.24 1.31
C GLY A 724 54.78 -12.53 2.61
N GLY A 725 54.21 -12.10 3.71
CA GLY A 725 54.65 -12.38 5.08
C GLY A 725 54.29 -13.81 5.52
N GLU A 726 54.14 -14.01 6.82
CA GLU A 726 53.95 -15.33 7.44
C GLU A 726 52.65 -16.03 6.99
N ALA A 727 52.64 -17.37 6.90
CA ALA A 727 51.41 -18.09 6.56
C ALA A 727 50.45 -18.14 7.76
N ILE A 728 50.94 -18.49 8.96
CA ILE A 728 50.19 -18.42 10.22
C ILE A 728 51.03 -17.65 11.24
N LYS A 729 50.45 -16.62 11.86
CA LYS A 729 51.11 -15.80 12.87
C LYS A 729 50.21 -15.55 14.08
N GLY A 730 50.76 -15.66 15.29
CA GLY A 730 50.10 -15.15 16.50
C GLY A 730 48.73 -15.77 16.78
N SER A 731 48.43 -16.95 16.22
CA SER A 731 47.07 -17.49 16.17
C SER A 731 46.92 -18.70 17.10
N THR A 732 45.71 -18.89 17.63
CA THR A 732 45.39 -19.95 18.58
C THR A 732 44.35 -20.88 17.99
N PHE A 733 44.59 -22.19 18.06
CA PHE A 733 43.67 -23.24 17.66
C PHE A 733 43.52 -24.21 18.83
N THR A 734 42.31 -24.35 19.34
CA THR A 734 41.97 -25.26 20.44
C THR A 734 40.86 -26.17 19.99
N ALA A 735 41.16 -27.46 19.83
CA ALA A 735 40.19 -28.54 19.73
C ALA A 735 40.01 -29.16 21.13
N ASP A 736 38.92 -29.88 21.35
CA ASP A 736 38.64 -30.54 22.64
C ASP A 736 38.58 -29.53 23.80
N SER A 737 37.95 -28.37 23.58
CA SER A 737 37.96 -27.30 24.58
C SER A 737 37.17 -27.60 25.86
N ASP A 738 36.32 -28.64 25.86
CA ASP A 738 35.63 -29.14 27.06
C ASP A 738 36.39 -30.26 27.78
N GLY A 739 37.50 -30.75 27.22
CA GLY A 739 38.36 -31.77 27.81
C GLY A 739 37.72 -33.15 27.90
N ASN A 740 36.91 -33.52 26.89
CA ASN A 740 36.29 -34.84 26.81
C ASN A 740 37.13 -35.87 26.02
N ASP A 741 38.29 -35.45 25.52
CA ASP A 741 39.32 -36.24 24.85
C ASP A 741 38.98 -36.75 23.45
N VAL A 742 37.99 -36.16 22.78
CA VAL A 742 37.55 -36.58 21.44
C VAL A 742 37.98 -35.60 20.34
N GLY A 743 38.23 -34.33 20.66
CA GLY A 743 38.53 -33.29 19.68
C GLY A 743 39.94 -33.37 19.07
N SER A 744 40.06 -33.77 17.80
CA SER A 744 41.35 -33.86 17.08
C SER A 744 41.45 -32.91 15.87
N MET A 745 42.67 -32.55 15.49
CA MET A 745 42.96 -31.78 14.27
C MET A 745 43.44 -32.73 13.15
N VAL A 746 42.75 -32.74 12.01
CA VAL A 746 43.06 -33.68 10.91
C VAL A 746 44.47 -33.47 10.32
N ALA A 747 44.85 -32.22 10.07
CA ALA A 747 46.18 -31.84 9.57
C ALA A 747 46.39 -30.33 9.64
N ILE A 748 47.66 -29.90 9.77
CA ILE A 748 48.07 -28.50 9.72
C ILE A 748 49.03 -28.34 8.54
N GLU A 749 48.71 -27.46 7.59
CA GLU A 749 49.53 -27.18 6.41
C GLU A 749 49.74 -25.67 6.23
N ALA A 750 50.99 -25.23 6.35
CA ALA A 750 51.42 -23.87 6.12
C ALA A 750 52.37 -23.80 4.91
N ILE A 751 51.99 -23.08 3.88
CA ILE A 751 52.80 -22.87 2.67
C ILE A 751 53.15 -21.39 2.55
N ASN A 752 54.44 -21.09 2.50
CA ASN A 752 54.94 -19.75 2.20
C ASN A 752 55.70 -19.75 0.88
N THR A 753 55.32 -18.86 -0.03
CA THR A 753 56.01 -18.64 -1.31
C THR A 753 56.55 -17.21 -1.46
N GLY A 754 56.59 -16.45 -0.37
CA GLY A 754 57.03 -15.05 -0.35
C GLY A 754 58.53 -14.86 -0.39
N ARG A 755 58.97 -13.62 -0.58
CA ARG A 755 60.38 -13.24 -0.78
C ARG A 755 60.82 -12.15 0.21
N GLN A 756 60.21 -12.12 1.38
CA GLN A 756 60.36 -11.08 2.39
C GLN A 756 61.32 -11.48 3.52
N ARG A 757 62.28 -12.38 3.24
CA ARG A 757 63.30 -12.88 4.19
C ARG A 757 62.64 -13.41 5.46
N ALA A 758 63.07 -12.91 6.63
CA ALA A 758 62.59 -13.34 7.94
C ALA A 758 61.06 -13.29 8.08
N SER A 759 60.38 -12.39 7.36
CA SER A 759 58.92 -12.27 7.38
C SER A 759 58.21 -13.35 6.57
N SER A 760 58.87 -14.03 5.62
CA SER A 760 58.27 -15.10 4.80
C SER A 760 58.39 -16.47 5.49
N ALA A 761 57.82 -16.58 6.69
CA ALA A 761 57.83 -17.77 7.52
C ALA A 761 56.56 -18.64 7.37
N GLY A 762 56.62 -19.90 7.81
CA GLY A 762 55.46 -20.80 7.75
C GLY A 762 54.51 -20.55 8.92
N ILE A 763 54.87 -21.03 10.10
CA ILE A 763 54.09 -20.88 11.34
C ILE A 763 54.94 -20.12 12.36
N VAL A 764 54.40 -19.05 12.94
CA VAL A 764 55.13 -18.17 13.87
C VAL A 764 54.24 -17.80 15.07
N ASP A 765 54.79 -17.83 16.28
CA ASP A 765 54.11 -17.37 17.52
C ASP A 765 52.70 -17.95 17.70
N SER A 766 52.45 -19.19 17.27
CA SER A 766 51.10 -19.77 17.21
C SER A 766 50.95 -20.98 18.12
N THR A 767 49.75 -21.19 18.64
CA THR A 767 49.43 -22.27 19.59
C THR A 767 48.38 -23.21 19.03
N PHE A 768 48.62 -24.52 19.12
CA PHE A 768 47.70 -25.57 18.71
C PHE A 768 47.52 -26.56 19.88
N THR A 769 46.29 -26.75 20.33
CA THR A 769 45.94 -27.67 21.43
C THR A 769 44.80 -28.59 21.00
N ALA A 770 44.90 -29.90 21.21
CA ALA A 770 43.87 -30.88 20.85
C ALA A 770 44.06 -32.21 21.61
N ALA A 771 43.07 -33.11 21.58
CA ALA A 771 43.24 -34.52 21.96
C ALA A 771 44.23 -35.25 21.04
N GLY A 772 44.24 -34.87 19.76
CA GLY A 772 45.22 -35.37 18.79
C GLY A 772 45.50 -34.33 17.71
N ILE A 773 46.76 -34.21 17.32
CA ILE A 773 47.18 -33.35 16.21
C ILE A 773 47.68 -34.25 15.07
N GLY A 774 47.05 -34.18 13.91
CA GLY A 774 47.47 -34.90 12.71
C GLY A 774 48.83 -34.43 12.15
N PRO A 775 49.14 -34.75 10.88
CA PRO A 775 50.39 -34.31 10.26
C PRO A 775 50.52 -32.77 10.26
N ILE A 776 51.72 -32.29 10.60
CA ILE A 776 52.10 -30.87 10.56
C ILE A 776 53.07 -30.70 9.40
N MET A 777 52.69 -29.88 8.42
CA MET A 777 53.52 -29.57 7.26
C MET A 777 53.77 -28.07 7.18
N SER A 778 55.04 -27.69 7.10
CA SER A 778 55.45 -26.32 6.79
C SER A 778 56.39 -26.30 5.59
N ARG A 779 56.05 -25.52 4.58
CA ARG A 779 56.80 -25.44 3.32
C ARG A 779 57.16 -24.00 2.96
N ILE A 780 58.45 -23.71 2.87
CA ILE A 780 59.00 -22.46 2.34
C ILE A 780 59.57 -22.74 0.95
N THR A 781 58.98 -22.16 -0.10
CA THR A 781 59.32 -22.52 -1.49
C THR A 781 60.36 -21.61 -2.14
N THR A 782 60.84 -20.58 -1.44
CA THR A 782 61.71 -19.54 -1.98
C THR A 782 63.04 -19.47 -1.23
N ILE A 783 64.09 -19.05 -1.94
CA ILE A 783 65.45 -18.90 -1.37
C ILE A 783 65.53 -17.73 -0.39
N GLU A 784 64.73 -16.69 -0.64
CA GLU A 784 64.61 -15.49 0.20
C GLU A 784 63.53 -15.65 1.28
N GLY A 785 63.24 -16.89 1.70
CA GLY A 785 62.23 -17.19 2.71
C GLY A 785 62.75 -17.10 4.15
N GLY A 786 61.83 -17.26 5.10
CA GLY A 786 62.09 -17.20 6.54
C GLY A 786 62.17 -18.58 7.20
N VAL A 787 61.98 -18.60 8.52
CA VAL A 787 61.94 -19.85 9.31
C VAL A 787 60.63 -20.61 9.02
N ALA A 788 60.68 -21.93 8.88
CA ALA A 788 59.49 -22.69 8.55
C ALA A 788 58.51 -22.79 9.74
N ILE A 789 59.02 -23.04 10.95
CA ILE A 789 58.23 -23.01 12.19
C ILE A 789 59.07 -22.28 13.25
N LYS A 790 58.53 -21.22 13.85
CA LYS A 790 59.22 -20.41 14.85
C LYS A 790 58.33 -20.17 16.08
N ALA A 791 58.88 -20.27 17.29
CA ALA A 791 58.25 -19.81 18.53
C ALA A 791 56.79 -20.30 18.70
N SER A 792 56.48 -21.51 18.21
CA SER A 792 55.12 -22.03 18.15
C SER A 792 54.98 -23.28 19.02
N THR A 793 53.79 -23.49 19.56
CA THR A 793 53.49 -24.56 20.51
C THR A 793 52.43 -25.49 19.95
N PHE A 794 52.70 -26.79 20.01
CA PHE A 794 51.78 -27.85 19.61
C PHE A 794 51.62 -28.82 20.77
N THR A 795 50.41 -28.92 21.31
CA THR A 795 50.09 -29.74 22.48
C THR A 795 48.99 -30.72 22.12
N ALA A 796 49.30 -32.01 22.14
CA ALA A 796 48.31 -33.08 22.00
C ALA A 796 48.17 -33.80 23.34
N THR A 797 47.03 -33.68 24.00
CA THR A 797 46.80 -34.25 25.34
C THR A 797 45.40 -34.80 25.47
N THR A 798 45.24 -35.95 26.09
CA THR A 798 43.97 -36.55 26.52
C THR A 798 44.01 -36.82 28.03
N ALA A 799 42.93 -36.65 28.77
CA ALA A 799 42.76 -37.03 30.16
C ALA A 799 41.92 -38.32 30.31
N ILE A 800 42.37 -39.43 29.72
CA ILE A 800 41.62 -40.69 29.78
C ILE A 800 41.78 -41.33 31.16
N TYR A 801 40.71 -41.31 31.95
CA TYR A 801 40.61 -42.12 33.18
C TYR A 801 40.45 -43.59 32.82
N ASP A 802 41.45 -44.42 33.10
CA ASP A 802 41.47 -45.85 32.75
C ASP A 802 40.54 -46.73 33.61
N GLY A 803 39.86 -46.16 34.62
CA GLY A 803 39.02 -46.89 35.57
C GLY A 803 39.78 -47.58 36.70
N PHE A 804 41.11 -47.51 36.71
CA PHE A 804 42.01 -48.14 37.70
C PHE A 804 42.88 -47.14 38.46
N GLY A 805 42.69 -45.83 38.22
CA GLY A 805 43.41 -44.76 38.90
C GLY A 805 44.65 -44.25 38.15
N ASN A 806 44.83 -44.59 36.88
CA ASN A 806 45.84 -43.96 36.02
C ASN A 806 45.18 -43.04 34.98
N PHE A 807 45.81 -41.91 34.70
CA PHE A 807 45.47 -41.07 33.55
C PHE A 807 46.41 -41.42 32.39
N ASP A 808 45.92 -42.23 31.44
CA ASP A 808 46.67 -42.52 30.22
C ASP A 808 46.50 -41.36 29.24
N ASP A 809 47.40 -40.38 29.33
CA ASP A 809 47.47 -39.30 28.34
C ASP A 809 48.02 -39.82 27.00
N THR A 810 47.13 -40.33 26.15
CA THR A 810 47.43 -40.90 24.82
C THR A 810 47.57 -39.88 23.70
N GLY A 811 47.48 -38.57 23.99
CA GLY A 811 47.48 -37.52 22.98
C GLY A 811 48.66 -37.62 22.01
N ALA A 812 48.39 -37.68 20.71
CA ALA A 812 49.42 -37.95 19.70
C ALA A 812 49.59 -36.80 18.71
N ILE A 813 50.84 -36.54 18.32
CA ILE A 813 51.21 -35.63 17.22
C ILE A 813 51.66 -36.46 16.02
N GLY A 814 51.08 -36.17 14.85
CA GLY A 814 51.41 -36.81 13.58
C GLY A 814 52.83 -36.49 13.08
N ALA A 815 53.10 -36.83 11.83
CA ALA A 815 54.41 -36.53 11.23
C ALA A 815 54.60 -35.02 11.07
N ILE A 816 55.75 -34.52 11.52
CA ILE A 816 56.18 -33.12 11.37
C ILE A 816 57.12 -33.05 10.17
N THR A 817 56.67 -32.43 9.08
CA THR A 817 57.42 -32.31 7.82
C THR A 817 57.69 -30.85 7.51
N VAL A 818 58.96 -30.47 7.56
CA VAL A 818 59.44 -29.14 7.19
C VAL A 818 60.28 -29.21 5.92
N THR A 819 59.92 -28.42 4.91
CA THR A 819 60.73 -28.24 3.71
C THR A 819 60.98 -26.76 3.47
N SER A 820 62.25 -26.34 3.51
CA SER A 820 62.63 -24.96 3.23
C SER A 820 63.68 -24.85 2.14
N ALA A 821 63.35 -24.08 1.11
CA ALA A 821 64.30 -23.65 0.08
C ALA A 821 65.14 -22.44 0.51
N ALA A 822 64.87 -21.84 1.68
CA ALA A 822 65.54 -20.61 2.09
C ALA A 822 67.01 -20.83 2.43
N SER A 823 67.87 -19.89 2.00
CA SER A 823 69.33 -20.00 2.11
C SER A 823 69.89 -19.52 3.45
N GLU A 824 69.16 -18.67 4.16
CA GLU A 824 69.57 -18.09 5.45
C GLU A 824 68.76 -18.61 6.64
N TYR A 825 67.53 -19.05 6.39
CA TYR A 825 66.56 -19.52 7.39
C TYR A 825 65.95 -20.83 6.85
N GLY A 826 65.35 -21.71 7.66
CA GLY A 826 64.63 -22.85 7.05
C GLY A 826 64.26 -24.05 7.90
N GLY A 827 64.58 -24.02 9.18
CA GLY A 827 64.29 -25.11 10.10
C GLY A 827 63.07 -24.88 11.00
N ILE A 828 63.09 -25.59 12.12
CA ILE A 828 62.25 -25.39 13.30
C ILE A 828 63.08 -24.64 14.35
N VAL A 829 62.56 -23.55 14.89
CA VAL A 829 63.29 -22.69 15.84
C VAL A 829 62.40 -22.35 17.04
N GLU A 830 62.92 -22.42 18.26
CA GLU A 830 62.23 -21.96 19.50
C GLU A 830 60.82 -22.55 19.70
N SER A 831 60.54 -23.74 19.13
CA SER A 831 59.17 -24.29 19.10
C SER A 831 59.03 -25.50 20.02
N THR A 832 57.82 -25.72 20.53
CA THR A 832 57.52 -26.82 21.46
C THR A 832 56.50 -27.77 20.86
N PHE A 833 56.79 -29.07 20.90
CA PHE A 833 55.89 -30.14 20.50
C PHE A 833 55.73 -31.11 21.69
N ALA A 834 54.58 -31.05 22.34
CA ALA A 834 54.24 -31.83 23.51
C ALA A 834 53.11 -32.81 23.19
N ALA A 835 53.44 -34.10 23.10
CA ALA A 835 52.47 -35.18 23.07
C ALA A 835 52.18 -35.67 24.50
N GLY A 836 51.10 -36.43 24.66
CA GLY A 836 50.72 -37.04 25.92
C GLY A 836 51.76 -38.01 26.45
N ALA A 837 51.71 -38.30 27.75
CA ALA A 837 52.66 -39.18 28.46
C ALA A 837 52.72 -40.61 27.90
N ALA A 838 51.57 -41.13 27.47
CA ALA A 838 51.41 -42.40 26.76
C ALA A 838 51.22 -42.20 25.24
N GLY A 839 51.40 -40.97 24.77
CA GLY A 839 51.26 -40.55 23.38
C GLY A 839 52.52 -40.80 22.55
N ARG A 840 52.55 -40.21 21.36
CA ARG A 840 53.72 -40.25 20.47
C ARG A 840 53.80 -39.04 19.55
N ILE A 841 55.02 -38.72 19.14
CA ILE A 841 55.32 -37.88 17.98
C ILE A 841 55.79 -38.83 16.87
N VAL A 842 55.02 -38.94 15.77
CA VAL A 842 55.22 -40.02 14.78
C VAL A 842 56.58 -39.95 14.08
N ALA A 843 56.96 -38.77 13.60
CA ALA A 843 58.24 -38.53 12.92
C ALA A 843 58.53 -37.02 12.85
N VAL A 844 59.80 -36.65 12.81
CA VAL A 844 60.25 -35.27 12.54
C VAL A 844 61.21 -35.30 11.36
N ALA A 845 60.84 -34.67 10.25
CA ALA A 845 61.63 -34.60 9.03
C ALA A 845 61.82 -33.13 8.61
N VAL A 846 63.07 -32.65 8.64
CA VAL A 846 63.42 -31.29 8.24
C VAL A 846 64.39 -31.32 7.06
N THR A 847 63.98 -30.74 5.94
CA THR A 847 64.81 -30.54 4.75
C THR A 847 65.00 -29.04 4.54
N SER A 848 66.22 -28.53 4.76
CA SER A 848 66.52 -27.10 4.74
C SER A 848 67.74 -26.80 3.88
N ALA A 849 67.60 -25.91 2.90
CA ALA A 849 68.68 -25.51 2.00
C ALA A 849 69.79 -24.69 2.70
N SER A 850 69.44 -23.97 3.79
CA SER A 850 70.39 -23.23 4.62
C SER A 850 71.27 -24.12 5.52
N GLY A 851 70.93 -25.40 5.66
CA GLY A 851 71.53 -26.29 6.64
C GLY A 851 70.99 -26.11 8.07
N ILE A 852 70.12 -25.12 8.31
CA ILE A 852 69.45 -24.92 9.60
C ILE A 852 68.30 -25.92 9.72
N GLY A 853 68.47 -26.93 10.58
CA GLY A 853 67.48 -27.99 10.84
C GLY A 853 66.55 -27.68 12.02
N ILE A 854 67.02 -27.92 13.25
CA ILE A 854 66.25 -27.70 14.49
C ILE A 854 67.13 -26.91 15.47
N ILE A 855 66.62 -25.80 16.02
CA ILE A 855 67.33 -24.94 16.98
C ILE A 855 66.41 -24.63 18.17
N ASP A 856 66.92 -24.76 19.39
CA ASP A 856 66.25 -24.37 20.64
C ASP A 856 64.78 -24.81 20.73
N SER A 857 64.47 -25.99 20.21
CA SER A 857 63.11 -26.52 20.12
C SER A 857 62.97 -27.78 20.96
N GLU A 858 61.82 -27.95 21.59
CA GLU A 858 61.52 -29.06 22.49
C GLU A 858 60.55 -30.04 21.83
N PHE A 859 60.86 -31.34 21.94
CA PHE A 859 59.98 -32.44 21.54
C PHE A 859 59.83 -33.36 22.75
N SER A 860 58.63 -33.37 23.33
CA SER A 860 58.35 -34.08 24.56
C SER A 860 57.14 -35.00 24.39
N ALA A 861 57.25 -36.19 24.97
CA ALA A 861 56.16 -37.14 25.18
C ALA A 861 56.26 -37.67 26.63
N THR A 862 56.62 -36.79 27.57
CA THR A 862 57.04 -37.17 28.92
C THR A 862 56.35 -36.34 30.00
N ARG A 863 55.17 -35.79 29.74
CA ARG A 863 54.43 -35.06 30.79
C ARG A 863 54.18 -36.06 31.93
N ALA A 864 54.94 -35.94 33.02
CA ALA A 864 54.80 -36.85 34.15
C ALA A 864 53.37 -36.69 34.66
N ASP A 865 52.62 -37.79 34.63
CA ASP A 865 51.31 -37.86 35.26
C ASP A 865 51.51 -37.56 36.75
N VAL A 866 51.09 -36.37 37.19
CA VAL A 866 51.39 -35.86 38.54
C VAL A 866 50.56 -36.59 39.60
N ASP A 867 49.61 -37.45 39.19
CA ASP A 867 48.72 -38.20 40.07
C ASP A 867 49.21 -39.61 40.45
N GLN A 868 50.43 -40.03 40.09
CA GLN A 868 50.99 -41.30 40.62
C GLN A 868 51.35 -41.28 42.12
N ASN A 869 50.93 -40.26 42.87
CA ASN A 869 51.04 -40.22 44.33
C ASN A 869 49.70 -39.79 44.98
N LEU A 870 48.72 -40.70 45.05
CA LEU A 870 47.80 -40.83 46.19
C LEU A 870 47.08 -42.18 46.22
#